data_AF-A0A0D1Y572-F1
#
_entry.id   AF-A0A0D1Y572-F1
#
_cell.length_a   1.000
_cell.length_b   1.000
_cell.length_c   1.000
_cell.angle_alpha   90.00
_cell.angle_beta   90.00
_cell.angle_gamma   90.00
#
_symmetry.space_group_name_H-M   'P 1'
#
loop_
_entity.id
_entity.type
_entity.pdbx_description
1 polymer ?
#
loop_
_entity_poly.entity_id
_entity_poly.type
_entity_poly.pdbx_seq_one_letter_code
_entity_poly.pdbx_strand_id
1 'polypeptide(L)'
;MALEVVYQPPTGIRTRLDDYREHVNKHYGLALRDYNELQAFSIERTNDFWMSIWKYLPVKASIQPTRAIDESLTIDQFPEFFEGARLNYAENMLAKNDNSIALKCISEESLIPHEVTWIQLRHMVQQLADAMRSSHVSKGDVVCVIGGSTVLSLALLLATASVGATFSSFATDAGERVLLDRMGQLHPKLVFSDSTYGYNGKRHDISQRISKVYSLIDKAPGHSLVCTSEVTPEGWISLEAFHRRGKGRPLEFEQLPFSHPLFVGFSSGTTGTPKGIVHCHGGVVINGMKEAFLHRDFGSPKDIYYHYSGIGWVLWNIMIGALMAGTTLVLYDGSPFYPSPQRCLDAVLEAGTTAFGAGPRYFSELQKANVNPRRTANKVKMILSSGAILTESQSKWLASAFGPVCQISFSGGTELCGNFTDGTLNLPAYAGEMTCKALGMDIDIFDSEGKPLPPGQSGELVCKKAFPNMPCAFWNDPDRKRYYDTYFSTFPKVWRHGDFIRQNAQTKTLVILGRSDGVLNPSGIRFGTAEIYSIVERNFAGQIQDSICVSQQRPKDEVERVFLFVRLKEGDRLSPSLDIAIRDQIAKDLSRRHVPQYIVAMQELPYNVNGKKLEIPLKGVLSSGKEYLAQSRSPAEEKAVLESYLPYHEVEKLLGEGTGPVKAKL
;
A
#
# COMPACT_ATOMS: atom_id res chain seq x y z
N MET A 1 -15.18 1.91 -25.66
CA MET A 1 -13.98 2.34 -26.40
C MET A 1 -12.95 1.23 -26.36
N ALA A 2 -12.11 1.07 -27.39
CA ALA A 2 -11.04 0.08 -27.39
C ALA A 2 -10.01 0.41 -26.30
N LEU A 3 -9.59 -0.59 -25.52
CA LEU A 3 -8.60 -0.45 -24.46
C LEU A 3 -7.23 -0.24 -25.09
N GLU A 4 -6.52 0.79 -24.63
CA GLU A 4 -5.17 1.08 -25.12
C GLU A 4 -4.15 0.21 -24.39
N VAL A 5 -3.42 -0.60 -25.15
CA VAL A 5 -2.31 -1.42 -24.65
C VAL A 5 -1.11 -0.51 -24.40
N VAL A 6 -0.65 -0.44 -23.16
CA VAL A 6 0.54 0.35 -22.76
C VAL A 6 1.80 -0.51 -22.67
N TYR A 7 1.62 -1.83 -22.59
CA TYR A 7 2.71 -2.81 -22.62
C TYR A 7 2.26 -4.07 -23.33
N GLN A 8 3.08 -4.53 -24.27
CA GLN A 8 2.94 -5.81 -24.92
C GLN A 8 4.18 -6.67 -24.58
N PRO A 9 4.00 -7.85 -23.95
CA PRO A 9 5.09 -8.78 -23.72
C PRO A 9 5.84 -9.10 -25.02
N PRO A 10 7.19 -9.08 -25.02
CA PRO A 10 7.97 -9.53 -26.16
C PRO A 10 7.60 -10.96 -26.57
N THR A 11 7.53 -11.23 -27.87
CA THR A 11 7.25 -12.58 -28.38
C THR A 11 8.26 -13.59 -27.82
N GLY A 12 7.76 -14.66 -27.20
CA GLY A 12 8.60 -15.72 -26.64
C GLY A 12 9.29 -15.36 -25.32
N ILE A 13 8.89 -14.27 -24.65
CA ILE A 13 9.34 -14.02 -23.27
C ILE A 13 9.00 -15.23 -22.41
N ARG A 14 9.97 -15.65 -21.61
CA ARG A 14 9.83 -16.73 -20.63
C ARG A 14 10.28 -16.18 -19.28
N THR A 15 9.44 -16.33 -18.28
CA THR A 15 9.71 -15.90 -16.91
C THR A 15 9.64 -17.07 -15.94
N ARG A 16 10.02 -16.82 -14.68
CA ARG A 16 9.87 -17.79 -13.59
C ARG A 16 8.44 -18.27 -13.39
N LEU A 17 7.45 -17.48 -13.82
CA LEU A 17 6.04 -17.88 -13.78
C LEU A 17 5.76 -19.03 -14.76
N ASP A 18 6.34 -19.00 -15.96
CA ASP A 18 6.22 -20.11 -16.93
C ASP A 18 6.90 -21.36 -16.41
N ASP A 19 8.11 -21.20 -15.85
CA ASP A 19 8.85 -22.31 -15.24
C ASP A 19 8.05 -22.95 -14.10
N TYR A 20 7.38 -22.14 -13.28
CA TYR A 20 6.52 -22.63 -12.21
C TYR A 20 5.26 -23.34 -12.75
N ARG A 21 4.61 -22.80 -13.79
CA ARG A 21 3.47 -23.47 -14.44
C ARG A 21 3.86 -24.85 -14.98
N GLU A 22 5.01 -24.95 -15.65
CA GLU A 22 5.55 -26.22 -16.14
C GLU A 22 5.90 -27.19 -15.00
N HIS A 23 6.44 -26.67 -13.89
CA HIS A 23 6.66 -27.46 -12.68
C HIS A 23 5.35 -28.03 -12.12
N VAL A 24 4.30 -27.22 -12.01
CA VAL A 24 2.96 -27.65 -11.56
C VAL A 24 2.39 -28.72 -12.50
N ASN A 25 2.49 -28.52 -13.81
CA ASN A 25 2.06 -29.51 -14.81
C ASN A 25 2.76 -30.86 -14.62
N LYS A 26 4.09 -30.84 -14.49
CA LYS A 26 4.89 -32.04 -14.30
C LYS A 26 4.57 -32.73 -12.97
N HIS A 27 4.42 -31.98 -11.88
CA HIS A 27 4.25 -32.54 -10.55
C HIS A 27 2.84 -33.14 -10.35
N TYR A 28 1.80 -32.49 -10.89
CA TYR A 28 0.41 -32.88 -10.68
C TYR A 28 -0.23 -33.57 -11.88
N GLY A 29 0.53 -33.85 -12.96
CA GLY A 29 0.01 -34.47 -14.18
C GLY A 29 -1.02 -33.61 -14.91
N LEU A 30 -0.85 -32.28 -14.86
CA LEU A 30 -1.76 -31.31 -15.48
C LEU A 30 -1.20 -30.80 -16.82
N ALA A 31 -2.04 -30.10 -17.56
CA ALA A 31 -1.69 -29.46 -18.84
C ALA A 31 -2.14 -27.99 -18.88
N LEU A 32 -1.91 -27.25 -17.78
CA LEU A 32 -2.20 -25.83 -17.66
C LEU A 32 -1.47 -25.06 -18.77
N ARG A 33 -2.19 -24.25 -19.54
CA ARG A 33 -1.71 -23.62 -20.79
C ARG A 33 -1.27 -22.18 -20.59
N ASP A 34 -1.93 -21.45 -19.70
CA ASP A 34 -1.72 -20.01 -19.51
C ASP A 34 -1.82 -19.60 -18.03
N TYR A 35 -1.71 -18.29 -17.79
CA TYR A 35 -1.83 -17.70 -16.46
C TYR A 35 -3.20 -17.95 -15.82
N ASN A 36 -4.29 -17.90 -16.59
CA ASN A 36 -5.64 -18.03 -16.04
C ASN A 36 -5.88 -19.45 -15.53
N GLU A 37 -5.39 -20.47 -16.25
CA GLU A 37 -5.46 -21.85 -15.79
C GLU A 37 -4.58 -22.10 -14.56
N LEU A 38 -3.40 -21.47 -14.48
CA LEU A 38 -2.57 -21.50 -13.27
C LEU A 38 -3.25 -20.80 -12.09
N GLN A 39 -3.92 -19.67 -12.33
CA GLN A 39 -4.66 -18.95 -11.30
C GLN A 39 -5.86 -19.77 -10.81
N ALA A 40 -6.61 -20.41 -11.71
CA ALA A 40 -7.69 -21.33 -11.37
C ALA A 40 -7.18 -22.49 -10.51
N PHE A 41 -6.09 -23.16 -10.91
CA PHE A 41 -5.43 -24.18 -10.10
C PHE A 41 -5.09 -23.68 -8.70
N SER A 42 -4.55 -22.45 -8.60
CA SER A 42 -4.12 -21.87 -7.32
C SER A 42 -5.23 -21.65 -6.31
N ILE A 43 -6.48 -21.52 -6.78
CA ILE A 43 -7.65 -21.28 -5.93
C ILE A 43 -8.55 -22.52 -5.83
N GLU A 44 -8.55 -23.43 -6.80
CA GLU A 44 -9.35 -24.65 -6.77
C GLU A 44 -8.69 -25.76 -5.95
N ARG A 45 -7.35 -25.84 -5.98
CA ARG A 45 -6.54 -26.81 -5.22
C ARG A 45 -5.62 -26.07 -4.27
N THR A 46 -6.19 -25.37 -3.28
CA THR A 46 -5.49 -24.41 -2.43
C THR A 46 -4.39 -25.07 -1.61
N ASN A 47 -4.64 -26.23 -1.01
CA ASN A 47 -3.61 -26.96 -0.28
C ASN A 47 -2.43 -27.35 -1.20
N ASP A 48 -2.73 -27.91 -2.36
CA ASP A 48 -1.70 -28.37 -3.32
C ASP A 48 -0.88 -27.20 -3.85
N PHE A 49 -1.53 -26.07 -4.18
CA PHE A 49 -0.84 -24.87 -4.66
C PHE A 49 0.12 -24.32 -3.62
N TRP A 50 -0.32 -24.13 -2.38
CA TRP A 50 0.55 -23.56 -1.35
C TRP A 50 1.66 -24.53 -0.94
N MET A 51 1.40 -25.84 -0.94
CA MET A 51 2.46 -26.84 -0.77
C MET A 51 3.45 -26.86 -1.94
N SER A 52 3.01 -26.63 -3.19
CA SER A 52 3.93 -26.55 -4.32
C SER A 52 4.74 -25.25 -4.30
N ILE A 53 4.15 -24.12 -3.92
CA ILE A 53 4.90 -22.86 -3.72
C ILE A 53 5.99 -23.06 -2.65
N TRP A 54 5.63 -23.65 -1.50
CA TRP A 54 6.59 -23.92 -0.41
C TRP A 54 7.77 -24.78 -0.86
N LYS A 55 7.53 -25.80 -1.69
CA LYS A 55 8.56 -26.71 -2.20
C LYS A 55 9.37 -26.12 -3.36
N TYR A 56 8.75 -25.30 -4.20
CA TYR A 56 9.37 -24.74 -5.40
C TYR A 56 10.25 -23.54 -5.10
N LEU A 57 9.82 -22.67 -4.18
CA LEU A 57 10.56 -21.48 -3.77
C LEU A 57 11.57 -21.81 -2.67
N PRO A 58 12.65 -21.03 -2.51
CA PRO A 58 13.73 -21.32 -1.55
C PRO A 58 13.35 -20.93 -0.10
N VAL A 59 12.21 -21.43 0.40
CA VAL A 59 11.76 -21.18 1.77
C VAL A 59 12.68 -21.88 2.76
N LYS A 60 13.30 -21.10 3.65
CA LYS A 60 14.13 -21.60 4.74
C LYS A 60 13.26 -21.86 5.96
N ALA A 61 13.20 -23.12 6.38
CA ALA A 61 12.44 -23.56 7.55
C ALA A 61 13.15 -24.76 8.20
N SER A 62 13.26 -24.74 9.53
CA SER A 62 13.82 -25.86 10.31
C SER A 62 12.86 -27.04 10.43
N ILE A 63 11.55 -26.79 10.39
CA ILE A 63 10.52 -27.83 10.33
C ILE A 63 9.65 -27.57 9.11
N GLN A 64 9.56 -28.59 8.25
CA GLN A 64 8.78 -28.54 7.02
C GLN A 64 7.31 -28.92 7.29
N PRO A 65 6.34 -28.23 6.67
CA PRO A 65 4.93 -28.58 6.79
C PRO A 65 4.62 -29.84 5.98
N THR A 66 3.59 -30.57 6.40
CA THR A 66 3.00 -31.69 5.65
C THR A 66 1.74 -31.30 4.90
N ARG A 67 1.07 -30.23 5.35
CA ARG A 67 -0.18 -29.67 4.80
C ARG A 67 -0.08 -28.15 4.81
N ALA A 68 -0.65 -27.49 3.80
CA ALA A 68 -0.65 -26.03 3.74
C ALA A 68 -1.86 -25.41 4.43
N ILE A 69 -3.05 -26.01 4.33
CA ILE A 69 -4.28 -25.49 4.94
C ILE A 69 -5.31 -26.60 5.13
N ASP A 70 -6.16 -26.47 6.14
CA ASP A 70 -7.41 -27.22 6.22
C ASP A 70 -8.53 -26.64 5.36
N GLU A 71 -8.75 -27.24 4.19
CA GLU A 71 -9.78 -26.83 3.23
C GLU A 71 -11.23 -27.10 3.70
N SER A 72 -11.43 -27.80 4.82
CA SER A 72 -12.76 -27.96 5.42
C SER A 72 -13.23 -26.73 6.21
N LEU A 73 -12.30 -25.83 6.55
CA LEU A 73 -12.57 -24.60 7.30
C LEU A 73 -12.85 -23.42 6.36
N THR A 74 -13.78 -22.55 6.77
CA THR A 74 -14.06 -21.30 6.06
C THR A 74 -13.11 -20.18 6.50
N ILE A 75 -12.94 -19.15 5.66
CA ILE A 75 -11.98 -18.06 5.90
C ILE A 75 -12.19 -17.32 7.23
N ASP A 76 -13.43 -17.16 7.67
CA ASP A 76 -13.83 -16.51 8.92
C ASP A 76 -13.63 -17.39 10.17
N GLN A 77 -13.28 -18.67 9.98
CA GLN A 77 -12.80 -19.56 11.05
C GLN A 77 -11.28 -19.46 11.26
N PHE A 78 -10.60 -18.62 10.46
CA PHE A 78 -9.16 -18.36 10.55
C PHE A 78 -8.31 -19.63 10.51
N PRO A 79 -8.39 -20.44 9.42
CA PRO A 79 -7.63 -21.67 9.32
C PRO A 79 -6.13 -21.43 9.44
N GLU A 80 -5.45 -22.28 10.20
CA GLU A 80 -4.00 -22.22 10.31
C GLU A 80 -3.35 -22.66 8.99
N PHE A 81 -2.38 -21.86 8.55
CA PHE A 81 -1.54 -22.20 7.40
C PHE A 81 -0.24 -22.87 7.85
N PHE A 82 0.14 -23.93 7.14
CA PHE A 82 1.40 -24.67 7.34
C PHE A 82 1.63 -25.07 8.80
N GLU A 83 0.60 -25.67 9.41
CA GLU A 83 0.63 -26.13 10.80
C GLU A 83 1.89 -26.97 11.08
N GLY A 84 2.52 -26.71 12.22
CA GLY A 84 3.76 -27.38 12.63
C GLY A 84 5.04 -26.83 12.00
N ALA A 85 4.99 -26.07 10.90
CA ALA A 85 6.18 -25.48 10.31
C ALA A 85 6.90 -24.53 11.27
N ARG A 86 8.23 -24.46 11.16
CA ARG A 86 9.07 -23.54 11.94
C ARG A 86 10.05 -22.81 11.03
N LEU A 87 9.99 -21.49 11.03
CA LEU A 87 10.82 -20.64 10.19
C LEU A 87 11.11 -19.27 10.83
N ASN A 88 11.93 -18.47 10.17
CA ASN A 88 12.18 -17.09 10.55
C ASN A 88 12.16 -16.14 9.34
N TYR A 89 11.49 -14.99 9.47
CA TYR A 89 11.41 -13.98 8.41
C TYR A 89 12.79 -13.41 8.07
N ALA A 90 13.62 -13.09 9.07
CA ALA A 90 14.94 -12.51 8.84
C ALA A 90 15.89 -13.49 8.15
N GLU A 91 15.79 -14.79 8.44
CA GLU A 91 16.57 -15.84 7.78
C GLU A 91 16.26 -15.94 6.28
N ASN A 92 14.97 -15.82 5.94
CA ASN A 92 14.48 -15.83 4.56
C ASN A 92 14.82 -14.53 3.82
N MET A 93 14.73 -13.37 4.48
CA MET A 93 15.12 -12.07 3.93
C MET A 93 16.63 -11.95 3.69
N LEU A 94 17.46 -12.50 4.58
CA LEU A 94 18.92 -12.59 4.41
C LEU A 94 19.25 -13.77 3.47
N ALA A 95 18.72 -13.70 2.25
CA ALA A 95 18.73 -14.77 1.27
C ALA A 95 20.15 -15.25 0.93
N LYS A 96 21.10 -14.32 0.84
CA LYS A 96 22.51 -14.57 0.52
C LYS A 96 23.44 -14.36 1.72
N ASN A 97 24.65 -14.90 1.62
CA ASN A 97 25.74 -14.77 2.60
C ASN A 97 27.09 -14.60 1.88
N ASP A 98 27.18 -13.62 0.99
CA ASP A 98 28.34 -13.33 0.16
C ASP A 98 28.61 -11.81 0.09
N ASN A 99 29.63 -11.41 -0.68
CA ASN A 99 30.00 -10.00 -0.88
C ASN A 99 29.24 -9.31 -2.02
N SER A 100 28.20 -9.95 -2.58
CA SER A 100 27.34 -9.28 -3.56
C SER A 100 26.57 -8.13 -2.90
N ILE A 101 26.12 -7.16 -3.70
CA ILE A 101 25.40 -5.99 -3.18
C ILE A 101 23.98 -6.42 -2.76
N ALA A 102 23.59 -6.03 -1.55
CA ALA A 102 22.22 -6.18 -1.04
C ALA A 102 21.44 -4.86 -1.22
N LEU A 103 22.08 -3.73 -0.89
CA LEU A 103 21.45 -2.42 -0.86
C LEU A 103 22.31 -1.37 -1.58
N LYS A 104 21.63 -0.40 -2.20
CA LYS A 104 22.20 0.87 -2.65
C LYS A 104 21.47 1.98 -1.90
N CYS A 105 22.11 2.55 -0.89
CA CYS A 105 21.52 3.56 -0.02
C CYS A 105 21.81 4.96 -0.57
N ILE A 106 20.78 5.77 -0.74
CA ILE A 106 20.86 7.13 -1.26
C ILE A 106 20.22 8.08 -0.23
N SER A 107 20.86 9.21 0.03
CA SER A 107 20.27 10.31 0.79
C SER A 107 19.97 11.51 -0.11
N GLU A 108 19.00 12.35 0.26
CA GLU A 108 18.72 13.61 -0.45
C GLU A 108 19.92 14.58 -0.47
N GLU A 109 20.85 14.45 0.49
CA GLU A 109 22.05 15.30 0.58
C GLU A 109 23.11 14.92 -0.46
N SER A 110 23.34 13.63 -0.67
CA SER A 110 24.43 13.15 -1.54
C SER A 110 23.97 12.79 -2.94
N LEU A 111 22.76 12.21 -3.08
CA LEU A 111 22.24 11.62 -4.32
C LEU A 111 23.21 10.64 -4.99
N ILE A 112 24.16 10.09 -4.22
CA ILE A 112 25.15 9.12 -4.67
C ILE A 112 24.90 7.83 -3.89
N PRO A 113 24.74 6.68 -4.56
CA PRO A 113 24.48 5.43 -3.89
C PRO A 113 25.73 4.96 -3.11
N HIS A 114 25.56 4.74 -1.82
CA HIS A 114 26.46 3.96 -0.98
C HIS A 114 26.03 2.49 -1.02
N GLU A 115 26.91 1.59 -1.44
CA GLU A 115 26.60 0.17 -1.58
C GLU A 115 26.83 -0.59 -0.26
N VAL A 116 25.89 -1.46 0.10
CA VAL A 116 25.98 -2.35 1.27
C VAL A 116 25.88 -3.79 0.79
N THR A 117 26.88 -4.61 1.13
CA THR A 117 26.90 -6.04 0.77
C THR A 117 26.00 -6.88 1.69
N TRP A 118 25.68 -8.10 1.27
CA TRP A 118 24.94 -9.04 2.13
C TRP A 118 25.68 -9.35 3.43
N ILE A 119 27.00 -9.53 3.40
CA ILE A 119 27.82 -9.74 4.61
C ILE A 119 27.76 -8.52 5.54
N GLN A 120 27.84 -7.30 5.00
CA GLN A 120 27.73 -6.08 5.80
C GLN A 120 26.34 -5.95 6.45
N LEU A 121 25.27 -6.19 5.70
CA LEU A 121 23.92 -6.18 6.24
C LEU A 121 23.75 -7.25 7.34
N ARG A 122 24.25 -8.47 7.11
CA ARG A 122 24.23 -9.55 8.12
C ARG A 122 24.98 -9.17 9.38
N HIS A 123 26.14 -8.52 9.27
CA HIS A 123 26.92 -8.06 10.42
C HIS A 123 26.15 -7.00 11.22
N MET A 124 25.53 -6.02 10.55
CA MET A 124 24.68 -5.03 11.25
C MET A 124 23.52 -5.70 11.99
N VAL A 125 22.83 -6.64 11.35
CA VAL A 125 21.73 -7.42 11.97
C VAL A 125 22.24 -8.22 13.17
N GLN A 126 23.40 -8.85 13.06
CA GLN A 126 24.03 -9.61 14.14
C GLN A 126 24.33 -8.74 15.36
N GLN A 127 24.97 -7.58 15.17
CA GLN A 127 25.30 -6.67 16.26
C GLN A 127 24.05 -6.13 16.97
N LEU A 128 23.00 -5.78 16.21
CA LEU A 128 21.73 -5.33 16.77
C LEU A 128 21.00 -6.46 17.52
N ALA A 129 20.93 -7.65 16.93
CA ALA A 129 20.26 -8.81 17.52
C ALA A 129 20.94 -9.29 18.81
N ASP A 130 22.27 -9.21 18.87
CA ASP A 130 23.04 -9.53 20.08
C ASP A 130 22.79 -8.50 21.20
N ALA A 131 22.81 -7.20 20.87
CA ALA A 131 22.47 -6.14 21.82
C ALA A 131 21.01 -6.21 22.30
N MET A 132 20.07 -6.58 21.43
CA MET A 132 18.67 -6.84 21.78
C MET A 132 18.54 -8.00 22.77
N ARG A 133 19.20 -9.15 22.50
CA ARG A 133 19.22 -10.29 23.43
C ARG A 133 19.86 -9.95 24.76
N SER A 134 20.94 -9.16 24.77
CA SER A 134 21.54 -8.65 26.01
C SER A 134 20.67 -7.63 26.75
N SER A 135 19.76 -6.96 26.05
CA SER A 135 18.71 -6.13 26.63
C SER A 135 17.45 -6.95 27.00
N HIS A 136 17.58 -8.28 27.03
CA HIS A 136 16.54 -9.24 27.37
C HIS A 136 15.30 -9.19 26.46
N VAL A 137 15.45 -8.72 25.21
CA VAL A 137 14.37 -8.77 24.22
C VAL A 137 14.16 -10.22 23.76
N SER A 138 12.90 -10.64 23.71
CA SER A 138 12.49 -12.02 23.42
C SER A 138 11.10 -12.08 22.77
N LYS A 139 10.58 -13.29 22.56
CA LYS A 139 9.24 -13.53 22.01
C LYS A 139 8.17 -12.83 22.87
N GLY A 140 7.27 -12.11 22.21
CA GLY A 140 6.22 -11.32 22.87
C GLY A 140 6.60 -9.88 23.21
N ASP A 141 7.89 -9.53 23.19
CA ASP A 141 8.31 -8.14 23.31
C ASP A 141 8.05 -7.37 22.00
N VAL A 142 7.86 -6.05 22.12
CA VAL A 142 7.70 -5.15 20.97
C VAL A 142 8.88 -4.18 20.85
N VAL A 143 9.39 -4.03 19.63
CA VAL A 143 10.40 -3.05 19.25
C VAL A 143 9.79 -2.05 18.26
N CYS A 144 9.83 -0.77 18.63
CA CYS A 144 9.36 0.33 17.78
C CYS A 144 10.51 1.09 17.15
N VAL A 145 10.35 1.52 15.90
CA VAL A 145 11.30 2.38 15.18
C VAL A 145 10.60 3.64 14.69
N ILE A 146 11.21 4.80 14.90
CA ILE A 146 10.80 6.09 14.34
C ILE A 146 11.96 6.61 13.49
N GLY A 147 11.84 6.55 12.17
CA GLY A 147 12.99 6.83 11.30
C GLY A 147 12.68 6.91 9.82
N GLY A 148 13.75 7.06 9.03
CA GLY A 148 13.73 7.07 7.56
C GLY A 148 13.89 5.69 6.90
N SER A 149 13.88 5.67 5.57
CA SER A 149 14.11 4.44 4.78
C SER A 149 15.61 4.18 4.63
N THR A 150 16.22 3.69 5.70
CA THR A 150 17.67 3.51 5.83
C THR A 150 18.07 2.04 5.98
N VAL A 151 19.35 1.74 5.76
CA VAL A 151 19.93 0.42 6.08
C VAL A 151 19.76 0.07 7.56
N LEU A 152 19.81 1.05 8.46
CA LEU A 152 19.63 0.84 9.90
C LEU A 152 18.18 0.46 10.23
N SER A 153 17.19 1.13 9.65
CA SER A 153 15.77 0.77 9.84
C SER A 153 15.47 -0.65 9.35
N LEU A 154 16.03 -1.05 8.21
CA LEU A 154 15.94 -2.43 7.72
C LEU A 154 16.65 -3.42 8.66
N ALA A 155 17.86 -3.10 9.11
CA ALA A 155 18.62 -3.96 10.01
C ALA A 155 17.92 -4.14 11.37
N LEU A 156 17.25 -3.09 11.89
CA LEU A 156 16.44 -3.15 13.11
C LEU A 156 15.23 -4.07 12.96
N LEU A 157 14.51 -4.02 11.83
CA LEU A 157 13.44 -4.97 11.53
C LEU A 157 13.96 -6.40 11.50
N LEU A 158 15.05 -6.66 10.77
CA LEU A 158 15.62 -8.00 10.64
C LEU A 158 16.17 -8.52 11.97
N ALA A 159 16.80 -7.66 12.78
CA ALA A 159 17.28 -8.02 14.10
C ALA A 159 16.11 -8.37 15.04
N THR A 160 15.06 -7.55 15.05
CA THR A 160 13.83 -7.78 15.83
C THR A 160 13.17 -9.11 15.43
N ALA A 161 13.02 -9.37 14.14
CA ALA A 161 12.47 -10.63 13.65
C ALA A 161 13.38 -11.83 13.96
N SER A 162 14.71 -11.67 13.93
CA SER A 162 15.65 -12.74 14.29
C SER A 162 15.55 -13.18 15.75
N VAL A 163 15.17 -12.25 16.65
CA VAL A 163 14.99 -12.52 18.09
C VAL A 163 13.57 -13.01 18.43
N GLY A 164 12.67 -13.00 17.44
CA GLY A 164 11.26 -13.38 17.59
C GLY A 164 10.39 -12.34 18.29
N ALA A 165 10.88 -11.11 18.43
CA ALA A 165 10.07 -9.97 18.90
C ALA A 165 9.21 -9.40 17.77
N THR A 166 8.19 -8.64 18.12
CA THR A 166 7.30 -7.98 17.16
C THR A 166 7.81 -6.58 16.83
N PHE A 167 7.85 -6.23 15.55
CA PHE A 167 8.29 -4.94 15.08
C PHE A 167 7.13 -3.96 14.82
N SER A 168 7.35 -2.66 14.99
CA SER A 168 6.45 -1.61 14.47
C SER A 168 7.26 -0.39 14.05
N SER A 169 6.94 0.21 12.91
CA SER A 169 7.63 1.40 12.41
C SER A 169 6.71 2.60 12.23
N PHE A 170 7.30 3.78 12.40
CA PHE A 170 6.68 5.08 12.20
C PHE A 170 7.65 5.98 11.44
N ALA A 171 7.13 6.80 10.52
CA ALA A 171 7.95 7.78 9.82
C ALA A 171 8.32 8.96 10.75
N THR A 172 9.42 9.64 10.44
CA THR A 172 9.91 10.80 11.22
C THR A 172 8.97 12.00 11.20
N ASP A 173 8.06 12.07 10.24
CA ASP A 173 7.03 13.12 10.15
C ASP A 173 5.76 12.80 10.96
N ALA A 174 5.67 11.60 11.57
CA ALA A 174 4.52 11.21 12.38
C ALA A 174 4.29 12.18 13.56
N GLY A 175 3.09 12.77 13.59
CA GLY A 175 2.69 13.70 14.64
C GLY A 175 2.56 13.04 16.01
N GLU A 176 2.68 13.85 17.08
CA GLU A 176 2.61 13.40 18.47
C GLU A 176 1.37 12.51 18.74
N ARG A 177 0.20 12.96 18.28
CA ARG A 177 -1.06 12.23 18.47
C ARG A 177 -1.06 10.86 17.79
N VAL A 178 -0.51 10.78 16.57
CA VAL A 178 -0.41 9.53 15.81
C VAL A 178 0.46 8.53 16.56
N LEU A 179 1.57 8.99 17.13
CA LEU A 179 2.46 8.15 17.92
C LEU A 179 1.79 7.70 19.22
N LEU A 180 1.13 8.59 19.96
CA LEU A 180 0.38 8.24 21.18
C LEU A 180 -0.71 7.19 20.90
N ASP A 181 -1.53 7.40 19.87
CA ASP A 181 -2.66 6.52 19.55
C ASP A 181 -2.23 5.17 18.98
N ARG A 182 -0.98 5.02 18.51
CA ARG A 182 -0.50 3.79 17.86
C ARG A 182 0.59 3.11 18.69
N MET A 183 1.72 3.79 18.89
CA MET A 183 2.82 3.28 19.72
C MET A 183 2.39 3.05 21.17
N GLY A 184 1.47 3.87 21.68
CA GLY A 184 0.91 3.69 23.02
C GLY A 184 0.11 2.41 23.21
N GLN A 185 -0.39 1.77 22.14
CA GLN A 185 -1.08 0.48 22.23
C GLN A 185 -0.11 -0.71 22.39
N LEU A 186 1.17 -0.52 22.09
CA LEU A 186 2.13 -1.61 21.86
C LEU A 186 2.98 -1.96 23.08
N HIS A 187 2.98 -1.14 24.13
CA HIS A 187 3.82 -1.32 25.33
C HIS A 187 5.29 -1.65 24.99
N PRO A 188 5.99 -0.81 24.20
CA PRO A 188 7.28 -1.18 23.64
C PRO A 188 8.35 -1.41 24.71
N LYS A 189 9.23 -2.37 24.45
CA LYS A 189 10.44 -2.60 25.25
C LYS A 189 11.63 -1.81 24.72
N LEU A 190 11.76 -1.69 23.42
CA LEU A 190 12.75 -0.79 22.82
C LEU A 190 12.05 0.17 21.87
N VAL A 191 12.43 1.44 21.96
CA VAL A 191 12.11 2.45 20.96
C VAL A 191 13.41 2.95 20.39
N PHE A 192 13.63 2.73 19.09
CA PHE A 192 14.70 3.36 18.34
C PHE A 192 14.12 4.57 17.63
N SER A 193 14.79 5.71 17.72
CA SER A 193 14.31 6.92 17.06
C SER A 193 15.44 7.76 16.54
N ASP A 194 15.23 8.35 15.37
CA ASP A 194 15.98 9.52 14.95
C ASP A 194 15.65 10.67 15.91
N SER A 195 16.68 11.43 16.30
CA SER A 195 16.52 12.70 17.02
C SER A 195 16.41 13.86 16.05
N THR A 196 17.07 13.75 14.88
CA THR A 196 17.01 14.70 13.78
C THR A 196 16.93 13.99 12.45
N TYR A 197 16.25 14.59 11.46
CA TYR A 197 16.24 14.07 10.08
C TYR A 197 16.35 15.20 9.05
N GLY A 198 16.88 14.87 7.88
CA GLY A 198 16.89 15.74 6.70
C GLY A 198 15.64 15.51 5.85
N TYR A 199 14.94 16.57 5.48
CA TYR A 199 13.89 16.49 4.47
C TYR A 199 13.76 17.79 3.70
N ASN A 200 13.74 17.70 2.38
CA ASN A 200 13.57 18.83 1.48
C ASN A 200 14.64 19.92 1.69
N GLY A 201 15.88 19.49 1.95
CA GLY A 201 17.01 20.39 2.18
C GLY A 201 16.99 21.11 3.53
N LYS A 202 16.11 20.68 4.45
CA LYS A 202 15.99 21.22 5.80
C LYS A 202 16.25 20.15 6.83
N ARG A 203 16.92 20.52 7.91
CA ARG A 203 17.12 19.66 9.07
C ARG A 203 16.02 19.91 10.10
N HIS A 204 15.40 18.83 10.55
CA HIS A 204 14.29 18.84 11.52
C HIS A 204 14.73 18.16 12.80
N ASP A 205 14.56 18.82 13.95
CA ASP A 205 14.74 18.23 15.29
C ASP A 205 13.39 17.75 15.82
N ILE A 206 13.33 16.47 16.20
CA ILE A 206 12.13 15.82 16.75
C ILE A 206 12.35 15.27 18.16
N SER A 207 13.52 15.48 18.75
CA SER A 207 13.93 14.93 20.05
C SER A 207 12.95 15.26 21.18
N GLN A 208 12.46 16.51 21.25
CA GLN A 208 11.48 16.94 22.26
C GLN A 208 10.14 16.23 22.09
N ARG A 209 9.64 16.14 20.85
CA ARG A 209 8.38 15.47 20.53
C ARG A 209 8.45 13.99 20.89
N ILE A 210 9.54 13.30 20.55
CA ILE A 210 9.70 11.88 20.85
C ILE A 210 9.86 11.64 22.34
N SER A 211 10.66 12.44 23.05
CA SER A 211 10.81 12.34 24.51
C SER A 211 9.47 12.51 25.23
N LYS A 212 8.63 13.46 24.78
CA LYS A 212 7.29 13.67 25.32
C LYS A 212 6.36 12.49 25.06
N VAL A 213 6.31 11.95 23.84
CA VAL A 213 5.49 10.75 23.57
C VAL A 213 5.96 9.58 24.43
N TYR A 214 7.27 9.35 24.47
CA TYR A 214 7.85 8.23 25.21
C TYR A 214 7.57 8.30 26.72
N SER A 215 7.50 9.50 27.32
CA SER A 215 7.14 9.66 28.73
C SER A 215 5.66 9.38 29.01
N LEU A 216 4.78 9.60 28.04
CA LEU A 216 3.32 9.47 28.18
C LEU A 216 2.77 8.06 27.91
N ILE A 217 3.48 7.22 27.15
CA ILE A 217 3.01 5.87 26.84
C ILE A 217 3.39 4.86 27.92
N ASP A 218 2.56 3.83 28.09
CA ASP A 218 2.94 2.64 28.84
C ASP A 218 4.02 1.85 28.11
N LYS A 219 4.94 1.23 28.85
CA LYS A 219 6.14 0.56 28.33
C LYS A 219 6.39 -0.76 29.06
N ALA A 220 7.05 -1.71 28.40
CA ALA A 220 7.42 -2.98 29.03
C ALA A 220 8.54 -2.82 30.09
N PRO A 221 8.68 -3.76 31.04
CA PRO A 221 9.81 -3.75 31.98
C PRO A 221 11.17 -3.76 31.26
N GLY A 222 12.12 -2.97 31.77
CA GLY A 222 13.46 -2.84 31.18
C GLY A 222 13.50 -2.02 29.89
N HIS A 223 12.50 -1.16 29.66
CA HIS A 223 12.40 -0.41 28.43
C HIS A 223 13.57 0.57 28.20
N SER A 224 13.85 0.90 26.94
CA SER A 224 14.88 1.88 26.57
C SER A 224 14.50 2.69 25.33
N LEU A 225 14.91 3.96 25.32
CA LEU A 225 14.86 4.86 24.16
C LEU A 225 16.28 5.02 23.61
N VAL A 226 16.49 4.61 22.36
CA VAL A 226 17.78 4.57 21.69
C VAL A 226 17.80 5.54 20.52
N CYS A 227 18.79 6.44 20.48
CA CYS A 227 19.01 7.37 19.39
C CYS A 227 19.67 6.67 18.20
N THR A 228 19.09 6.82 17.01
CA THR A 228 19.67 6.33 15.75
C THR A 228 20.35 7.43 14.93
N SER A 229 20.16 8.70 15.29
CA SER A 229 20.91 9.83 14.72
C SER A 229 22.29 9.99 15.36
N GLU A 230 23.18 10.71 14.69
CA GLU A 230 24.55 11.00 15.16
C GLU A 230 24.58 11.73 16.51
N VAL A 231 23.71 12.73 16.68
CA VAL A 231 23.64 13.52 17.92
C VAL A 231 22.59 12.90 18.85
N THR A 232 23.06 12.36 19.97
CA THR A 232 22.21 11.73 20.98
C THR A 232 21.67 12.78 21.97
N PRO A 233 20.35 12.97 22.08
CA PRO A 233 19.75 13.86 23.08
C PRO A 233 19.98 13.37 24.52
N GLU A 234 19.87 14.29 25.47
CA GLU A 234 19.94 13.96 26.90
C GLU A 234 18.85 12.95 27.29
N GLY A 235 19.20 11.95 28.10
CA GLY A 235 18.30 10.88 28.54
C GLY A 235 18.08 9.75 27.53
N TRP A 236 18.65 9.85 26.32
CA TRP A 236 18.60 8.79 25.31
C TRP A 236 19.89 7.95 25.38
N ILE A 237 19.79 6.70 24.96
CA ILE A 237 20.96 5.83 24.80
C ILE A 237 21.48 6.01 23.38
N SER A 238 22.78 6.27 23.19
CA SER A 238 23.36 6.30 21.84
C SER A 238 23.36 4.91 21.21
N LEU A 239 23.31 4.83 19.88
CA LEU A 239 23.40 3.56 19.17
C LEU A 239 24.69 2.79 19.52
N GLU A 240 25.81 3.49 19.68
CA GLU A 240 27.07 2.89 20.11
C GLU A 240 26.98 2.28 21.52
N ALA A 241 26.39 3.00 22.48
CA ALA A 241 26.19 2.50 23.83
C ALA A 241 25.22 1.30 23.86
N PHE A 242 24.21 1.29 22.97
CA PHE A 242 23.34 0.14 22.79
C PHE A 242 24.12 -1.07 22.24
N HIS A 243 24.94 -0.89 21.20
CA HIS A 243 25.78 -1.97 20.65
C HIS A 243 26.74 -2.58 21.67
N ARG A 244 27.32 -1.77 22.56
CA ARG A 244 28.20 -2.25 23.64
C ARG A 244 27.52 -3.19 24.64
N ARG A 245 26.18 -3.29 24.64
CA ARG A 245 25.45 -4.31 25.42
C ARG A 245 25.65 -5.72 24.85
N GLY A 246 25.98 -5.84 23.57
CA GLY A 246 26.26 -7.12 22.91
C GLY A 246 27.36 -7.91 23.63
N LYS A 247 27.31 -9.23 23.51
CA LYS A 247 28.29 -10.17 24.09
C LYS A 247 29.10 -10.91 23.02
N GLY A 248 29.01 -10.50 21.76
CA GLY A 248 29.66 -11.17 20.63
C GLY A 248 28.95 -12.45 20.19
N ARG A 249 27.62 -12.55 20.38
CA ARG A 249 26.87 -13.74 19.96
C ARG A 249 26.79 -13.84 18.43
N PRO A 250 26.82 -15.06 17.86
CA PRO A 250 26.54 -15.24 16.43
C PRO A 250 25.12 -14.81 16.08
N LEU A 251 24.88 -14.53 14.79
CA LEU A 251 23.54 -14.28 14.30
C LEU A 251 22.73 -15.58 14.28
N GLU A 252 21.77 -15.68 15.19
CA GLU A 252 20.84 -16.80 15.32
C GLU A 252 19.41 -16.35 14.99
N PHE A 253 18.67 -17.25 14.35
CA PHE A 253 17.30 -17.02 13.95
C PHE A 253 16.37 -17.90 14.79
N GLU A 254 15.53 -17.28 15.61
CA GLU A 254 14.48 -18.00 16.33
C GLU A 254 13.58 -18.74 15.34
N GLN A 255 13.47 -20.05 15.51
CA GLN A 255 12.61 -20.89 14.67
C GLN A 255 11.19 -20.87 15.23
N LEU A 256 10.30 -20.15 14.55
CA LEU A 256 9.01 -19.71 15.08
C LEU A 256 7.85 -20.38 14.32
N PRO A 257 6.69 -20.61 14.97
CA PRO A 257 5.48 -21.03 14.26
C PRO A 257 5.17 -20.13 13.07
N PHE A 258 4.53 -20.68 12.04
CA PHE A 258 4.14 -19.93 10.84
C PHE A 258 3.36 -18.64 11.19
N SER A 259 2.42 -18.76 12.14
CA SER A 259 1.54 -17.69 12.61
C SER A 259 2.17 -16.75 13.66
N HIS A 260 3.45 -16.92 14.02
CA HIS A 260 4.10 -16.07 15.02
C HIS A 260 4.10 -14.59 14.59
N PRO A 261 3.73 -13.63 15.46
CA PRO A 261 3.71 -12.20 15.14
C PRO A 261 5.08 -11.68 14.66
N LEU A 262 5.09 -11.01 13.51
CA LEU A 262 6.26 -10.39 12.90
C LEU A 262 6.25 -8.88 13.12
N PHE A 263 5.21 -8.21 12.64
CA PHE A 263 5.08 -6.76 12.79
C PHE A 263 3.62 -6.32 12.91
N VAL A 264 3.43 -5.14 13.48
CA VAL A 264 2.14 -4.46 13.56
C VAL A 264 2.12 -3.26 12.62
N GLY A 265 1.18 -3.27 11.67
CA GLY A 265 0.88 -2.11 10.83
C GLY A 265 -0.42 -1.45 11.27
N PHE A 266 -0.49 -0.11 11.33
CA PHE A 266 -1.71 0.57 11.75
C PHE A 266 -2.52 1.09 10.57
N SER A 267 -3.82 0.80 10.56
CA SER A 267 -4.78 1.43 9.65
C SER A 267 -5.68 2.44 10.38
N SER A 268 -6.08 3.48 9.65
CA SER A 268 -7.08 4.46 10.09
C SER A 268 -8.46 3.79 10.15
N GLY A 269 -9.01 3.60 11.35
CA GLY A 269 -10.40 3.16 11.51
C GLY A 269 -11.38 4.29 11.21
N THR A 270 -12.54 3.97 10.62
CA THR A 270 -13.57 4.95 10.25
C THR A 270 -14.29 5.59 11.44
N THR A 271 -14.25 4.98 12.64
CA THR A 271 -15.01 5.46 13.81
C THR A 271 -14.34 5.19 15.18
N GLY A 272 -13.06 4.77 15.24
CA GLY A 272 -12.44 4.32 16.50
C GLY A 272 -10.91 4.43 16.60
N THR A 273 -10.34 3.88 17.67
CA THR A 273 -8.89 3.75 17.89
C THR A 273 -8.22 3.02 16.72
N PRO A 274 -7.03 3.45 16.22
CA PRO A 274 -6.35 2.82 15.10
C PRO A 274 -6.25 1.29 15.27
N LYS A 275 -6.52 0.56 14.19
CA LYS A 275 -6.47 -0.92 14.20
C LYS A 275 -5.01 -1.34 14.04
N GLY A 276 -4.43 -1.99 15.05
CA GLY A 276 -3.12 -2.62 14.93
C GLY A 276 -3.27 -3.95 14.21
N ILE A 277 -2.89 -4.02 12.93
CA ILE A 277 -2.98 -5.23 12.11
C ILE A 277 -1.69 -6.03 12.31
N VAL A 278 -1.81 -7.25 12.83
CA VAL A 278 -0.65 -8.10 13.15
C VAL A 278 -0.37 -9.06 12.00
N HIS A 279 0.78 -8.91 11.36
CA HIS A 279 1.26 -9.84 10.34
C HIS A 279 2.14 -10.90 10.98
N CYS A 280 2.12 -12.11 10.42
CA CYS A 280 2.94 -13.22 10.91
C CYS A 280 4.18 -13.47 10.03
N HIS A 281 5.18 -14.13 10.61
CA HIS A 281 6.44 -14.49 9.94
C HIS A 281 6.18 -15.27 8.64
N GLY A 282 5.42 -16.37 8.75
CA GLY A 282 5.20 -17.29 7.65
C GLY A 282 4.39 -16.69 6.50
N GLY A 283 3.31 -15.98 6.84
CA GLY A 283 2.44 -15.35 5.85
C GLY A 283 3.19 -14.37 4.98
N VAL A 284 4.00 -13.50 5.59
CA VAL A 284 4.80 -12.51 4.85
C VAL A 284 5.89 -13.18 4.02
N VAL A 285 6.55 -14.24 4.53
CA VAL A 285 7.57 -14.99 3.76
C VAL A 285 6.98 -15.64 2.51
N ILE A 286 5.93 -16.45 2.67
CA ILE A 286 5.41 -17.25 1.55
C ILE A 286 4.75 -16.37 0.48
N ASN A 287 4.00 -15.34 0.89
CA ASN A 287 3.38 -14.42 -0.05
C ASN A 287 4.42 -13.50 -0.71
N GLY A 288 5.36 -12.96 0.07
CA GLY A 288 6.43 -12.10 -0.44
C GLY A 288 7.31 -12.81 -1.47
N MET A 289 7.69 -14.07 -1.22
CA MET A 289 8.41 -14.88 -2.20
C MET A 289 7.58 -15.16 -3.46
N LYS A 290 6.30 -15.51 -3.32
CA LYS A 290 5.39 -15.72 -4.46
C LYS A 290 5.31 -14.47 -5.34
N GLU A 291 5.10 -13.29 -4.75
CA GLU A 291 5.02 -12.02 -5.49
C GLU A 291 6.37 -11.67 -6.13
N ALA A 292 7.48 -11.74 -5.38
CA ALA A 292 8.81 -11.42 -5.89
C ALA A 292 9.23 -12.35 -7.04
N PHE A 293 9.19 -13.66 -6.84
CA PHE A 293 9.67 -14.61 -7.85
C PHE A 293 8.72 -14.75 -9.04
N LEU A 294 7.40 -14.82 -8.82
CA LEU A 294 6.46 -15.19 -9.89
C LEU A 294 5.82 -13.98 -10.56
N HIS A 295 5.35 -12.99 -9.80
CA HIS A 295 4.70 -11.81 -10.37
C HIS A 295 5.71 -10.77 -10.87
N ARG A 296 6.83 -10.61 -10.16
CA ARG A 296 7.85 -9.62 -10.49
C ARG A 296 9.04 -10.17 -11.30
N ASP A 297 9.12 -11.50 -11.44
CA ASP A 297 10.24 -12.19 -12.10
C ASP A 297 11.60 -11.84 -11.49
N PHE A 298 11.63 -11.56 -10.19
CA PHE A 298 12.85 -11.20 -9.49
C PHE A 298 13.78 -12.40 -9.22
N GLY A 299 15.03 -12.08 -8.89
CA GLY A 299 16.06 -13.03 -8.49
C GLY A 299 17.16 -13.23 -9.52
N SER A 300 17.19 -12.41 -10.57
CA SER A 300 18.39 -12.25 -11.40
C SER A 300 19.44 -11.42 -10.66
N PRO A 301 20.75 -11.72 -10.80
CA PRO A 301 21.81 -10.86 -10.26
C PRO A 301 21.80 -9.42 -10.79
N LYS A 302 21.06 -9.17 -11.89
CA LYS A 302 20.92 -7.85 -12.50
C LYS A 302 19.72 -7.06 -11.97
N ASP A 303 18.84 -7.68 -11.19
CA ASP A 303 17.62 -7.01 -10.73
C ASP A 303 17.94 -6.05 -9.59
N ILE A 304 17.54 -4.80 -9.79
CA ILE A 304 17.67 -3.72 -8.83
C ILE A 304 16.28 -3.07 -8.70
N TYR A 305 15.72 -3.09 -7.50
CA TYR A 305 14.37 -2.62 -7.25
C TYR A 305 14.37 -1.39 -6.32
N TYR A 306 13.65 -0.37 -6.74
CA TYR A 306 13.28 0.76 -5.88
C TYR A 306 11.77 0.94 -5.88
N HIS A 307 11.19 1.16 -4.70
CA HIS A 307 9.84 1.69 -4.59
C HIS A 307 9.87 2.94 -3.71
N TYR A 308 9.33 4.05 -4.21
CA TYR A 308 9.16 5.26 -3.41
C TYR A 308 8.14 5.01 -2.30
N SER A 309 8.64 4.70 -1.10
CA SER A 309 7.84 4.47 0.10
C SER A 309 8.68 4.66 1.37
N GLY A 310 8.09 5.29 2.38
CA GLY A 310 8.70 5.44 3.71
C GLY A 310 8.31 4.29 4.65
N ILE A 311 9.08 4.10 5.72
CA ILE A 311 8.91 2.97 6.66
C ILE A 311 7.57 2.98 7.43
N GLY A 312 6.84 4.09 7.41
CA GLY A 312 5.50 4.19 8.00
C GLY A 312 4.39 3.54 7.17
N TRP A 313 4.73 2.99 6.00
CA TRP A 313 3.80 2.40 5.05
C TRP A 313 4.08 0.91 4.86
N VAL A 314 3.02 0.10 4.77
CA VAL A 314 3.14 -1.33 4.41
C VAL A 314 3.83 -1.54 3.06
N LEU A 315 3.75 -0.54 2.17
CA LEU A 315 4.39 -0.58 0.87
C LEU A 315 5.92 -0.67 0.98
N TRP A 316 6.51 -0.13 2.04
CA TRP A 316 7.92 -0.36 2.36
C TRP A 316 8.17 -1.83 2.73
N ASN A 317 7.31 -2.46 3.53
CA ASN A 317 7.39 -3.89 3.85
C ASN A 317 7.25 -4.78 2.60
N ILE A 318 6.32 -4.45 1.69
CA ILE A 318 6.17 -5.13 0.40
C ILE A 318 7.43 -4.94 -0.45
N MET A 319 7.95 -3.71 -0.52
CA MET A 319 9.16 -3.40 -1.28
C MET A 319 10.35 -4.24 -0.83
N ILE A 320 10.62 -4.25 0.49
CA ILE A 320 11.81 -4.95 1.01
C ILE A 320 11.71 -6.47 0.83
N GLY A 321 10.50 -7.01 0.67
CA GLY A 321 10.27 -8.44 0.40
C GLY A 321 11.02 -8.97 -0.82
N ALA A 322 11.41 -8.12 -1.77
CA ALA A 322 12.25 -8.54 -2.91
C ALA A 322 13.64 -9.08 -2.47
N LEU A 323 14.12 -8.76 -1.26
CA LEU A 323 15.33 -9.36 -0.69
C LEU A 323 15.23 -10.88 -0.53
N MET A 324 14.02 -11.44 -0.35
CA MET A 324 13.81 -12.88 -0.31
C MET A 324 14.15 -13.56 -1.64
N ALA A 325 14.08 -12.82 -2.76
CA ALA A 325 14.55 -13.27 -4.07
C ALA A 325 16.05 -13.01 -4.30
N GLY A 326 16.74 -12.39 -3.34
CA GLY A 326 18.14 -11.98 -3.47
C GLY A 326 18.34 -10.76 -4.38
N THR A 327 17.27 -10.01 -4.67
CA THR A 327 17.26 -8.77 -5.46
C THR A 327 17.96 -7.64 -4.70
N THR A 328 18.74 -6.82 -5.41
CA THR A 328 19.33 -5.63 -4.81
C THR A 328 18.26 -4.55 -4.63
N LEU A 329 18.19 -3.91 -3.47
CA LEU A 329 17.28 -2.79 -3.24
C LEU A 329 17.99 -1.44 -3.33
N VAL A 330 17.29 -0.43 -3.84
CA VAL A 330 17.64 0.96 -3.55
C VAL A 330 16.83 1.39 -2.32
N LEU A 331 17.50 1.98 -1.34
CA LEU A 331 16.85 2.65 -0.21
C LEU A 331 17.14 4.14 -0.34
N TYR A 332 16.09 4.96 -0.43
CA TYR A 332 16.20 6.41 -0.56
C TYR A 332 15.66 7.09 0.70
N ASP A 333 16.48 7.93 1.32
CA ASP A 333 16.11 8.69 2.51
C ASP A 333 16.08 10.20 2.20
N GLY A 334 14.89 10.78 2.26
CA GLY A 334 14.66 12.21 2.02
C GLY A 334 13.46 12.51 1.11
N SER A 335 13.36 13.77 0.70
CA SER A 335 12.35 14.29 -0.21
C SER A 335 12.66 13.87 -1.65
N PRO A 336 11.70 13.27 -2.38
CA PRO A 336 11.94 12.85 -3.76
C PRO A 336 11.91 14.02 -4.76
N PHE A 337 11.92 15.26 -4.26
CA PHE A 337 11.84 16.50 -5.02
C PHE A 337 12.99 17.48 -4.71
N TYR A 338 13.92 17.11 -3.82
CA TYR A 338 15.04 17.97 -3.44
C TYR A 338 16.40 17.34 -3.85
N PRO A 339 17.28 18.09 -4.54
CA PRO A 339 17.20 19.50 -4.90
C PRO A 339 16.29 19.79 -6.10
N SER A 340 15.96 18.77 -6.89
CA SER A 340 14.93 18.84 -7.92
C SER A 340 14.32 17.46 -8.21
N PRO A 341 13.05 17.39 -8.67
CA PRO A 341 12.40 16.12 -9.03
C PRO A 341 13.19 15.31 -10.07
N GLN A 342 13.75 15.97 -11.09
CA GLN A 342 14.54 15.34 -12.14
C GLN A 342 15.81 14.69 -11.56
N ARG A 343 16.58 15.42 -10.74
CA ARG A 343 17.84 14.88 -10.20
C ARG A 343 17.60 13.73 -9.21
N CYS A 344 16.54 13.79 -8.42
CA CYS A 344 16.16 12.71 -7.51
C CYS A 344 15.85 11.42 -8.27
N LEU A 345 15.01 11.53 -9.31
CA LEU A 345 14.66 10.38 -10.15
C LEU A 345 15.89 9.85 -10.88
N ASP A 346 16.72 10.73 -11.45
CA ASP A 346 17.95 10.33 -12.12
C ASP A 346 18.89 9.58 -11.19
N ALA A 347 19.09 10.04 -9.95
CA ALA A 347 19.96 9.36 -8.97
C ALA A 347 19.50 7.91 -8.69
N VAL A 348 18.20 7.72 -8.51
CA VAL A 348 17.60 6.39 -8.31
C VAL A 348 17.77 5.50 -9.55
N LEU A 349 17.54 6.04 -10.75
CA LEU A 349 17.64 5.27 -11.99
C LEU A 349 19.10 4.95 -12.35
N GLU A 350 20.01 5.90 -12.16
CA GLU A 350 21.46 5.77 -12.36
C GLU A 350 22.10 4.73 -11.42
N ALA A 351 21.50 4.49 -10.24
CA ALA A 351 21.90 3.39 -9.35
C ALA A 351 21.72 1.99 -9.99
N GLY A 352 21.08 1.93 -11.16
CA GLY A 352 20.91 0.73 -11.98
C GLY A 352 19.52 0.12 -11.89
N THR A 353 18.55 0.86 -11.35
CA THR A 353 17.17 0.40 -11.12
C THR A 353 16.55 -0.22 -12.37
N THR A 354 16.13 -1.48 -12.24
CA THR A 354 15.44 -2.25 -13.29
C THR A 354 13.94 -2.34 -13.07
N ALA A 355 13.49 -2.17 -11.82
CA ALA A 355 12.10 -2.08 -11.44
C ALA A 355 11.90 -0.81 -10.60
N PHE A 356 11.00 0.07 -11.03
CA PHE A 356 10.75 1.35 -10.36
C PHE A 356 9.30 1.45 -9.92
N GLY A 357 9.06 1.62 -8.62
CA GLY A 357 7.72 1.76 -8.06
C GLY A 357 7.46 3.11 -7.44
N ALA A 358 6.25 3.64 -7.58
CA ALA A 358 5.76 4.77 -6.81
C ALA A 358 4.22 4.83 -6.82
N GLY A 359 3.64 5.74 -6.04
CA GLY A 359 2.21 6.01 -6.09
C GLY A 359 1.81 7.00 -7.21
N PRO A 360 0.56 6.95 -7.69
CA PRO A 360 0.00 7.89 -8.68
C PRO A 360 0.27 9.37 -8.40
N ARG A 361 0.23 9.82 -7.14
CA ARG A 361 0.53 11.22 -6.82
C ARG A 361 1.97 11.59 -7.19
N TYR A 362 2.95 10.73 -6.91
CA TYR A 362 4.34 11.00 -7.26
C TYR A 362 4.50 11.14 -8.77
N PHE A 363 3.92 10.23 -9.54
CA PHE A 363 3.92 10.29 -11.01
C PHE A 363 3.27 11.58 -11.53
N SER A 364 2.18 12.05 -10.91
CA SER A 364 1.52 13.31 -11.28
C SER A 364 2.44 14.51 -11.04
N GLU A 365 3.15 14.56 -9.92
CA GLU A 365 4.10 15.64 -9.63
C GLU A 365 5.29 15.62 -10.59
N LEU A 366 5.81 14.44 -10.95
CA LEU A 366 6.84 14.32 -12.00
C LEU A 366 6.34 14.85 -13.35
N GLN A 367 5.11 14.52 -13.73
CA GLN A 367 4.50 15.00 -14.97
C GLN A 367 4.34 16.52 -14.95
N LYS A 368 3.82 17.11 -13.86
CA LYS A 368 3.68 18.57 -13.69
C LYS A 368 5.02 19.29 -13.74
N ALA A 369 6.07 18.68 -13.17
CA ALA A 369 7.43 19.20 -13.19
C ALA A 369 8.15 18.98 -14.54
N ASN A 370 7.47 18.43 -15.56
CA ASN A 370 8.02 18.11 -16.88
C ASN A 370 9.29 17.23 -16.81
N VAL A 371 9.35 16.30 -15.85
CA VAL A 371 10.47 15.37 -15.71
C VAL A 371 10.51 14.43 -16.91
N ASN A 372 11.70 14.26 -17.48
CA ASN A 372 11.94 13.35 -18.60
C ASN A 372 12.96 12.27 -18.19
N PRO A 373 12.48 11.07 -17.79
CA PRO A 373 13.34 9.99 -17.35
C PRO A 373 13.96 9.18 -18.50
N ARG A 374 13.63 9.48 -19.77
CA ARG A 374 13.93 8.59 -20.90
C ARG A 374 15.41 8.27 -21.08
N ARG A 375 16.30 9.20 -20.71
CA ARG A 375 17.76 9.01 -20.81
C ARG A 375 18.31 8.10 -19.70
N THR A 376 17.72 8.15 -18.51
CA THR A 376 18.17 7.43 -17.31
C THR A 376 17.38 6.14 -17.06
N ALA A 377 16.19 6.00 -17.65
CA ALA A 377 15.31 4.83 -17.50
C ALA A 377 15.65 3.65 -18.44
N ASN A 378 16.77 3.67 -19.16
CA ASN A 378 17.11 2.67 -20.17
C ASN A 378 17.25 1.22 -19.63
N LYS A 379 17.44 1.05 -18.32
CA LYS A 379 17.48 -0.25 -17.64
C LYS A 379 16.14 -0.68 -17.05
N VAL A 380 15.16 0.22 -16.96
CA VAL A 380 13.86 -0.03 -16.34
C VAL A 380 13.03 -0.94 -17.24
N LYS A 381 12.69 -2.11 -16.73
CA LYS A 381 11.84 -3.12 -17.39
C LYS A 381 10.41 -3.10 -16.86
N MET A 382 10.24 -2.59 -15.64
CA MET A 382 8.98 -2.60 -14.91
C MET A 382 8.76 -1.30 -14.16
N ILE A 383 7.58 -0.72 -14.31
CA ILE A 383 7.06 0.35 -13.46
C ILE A 383 5.94 -0.22 -12.62
N LEU A 384 6.02 -0.02 -11.31
CA LEU A 384 5.02 -0.49 -10.37
C LEU A 384 4.21 0.68 -9.82
N SER A 385 2.90 0.52 -9.70
CA SER A 385 2.02 1.53 -9.16
C SER A 385 1.10 0.95 -8.09
N SER A 386 1.03 1.62 -6.94
CA SER A 386 0.10 1.26 -5.86
C SER A 386 -0.20 2.44 -4.93
N GLY A 387 -1.10 2.22 -3.96
CA GLY A 387 -1.53 3.23 -2.98
C GLY A 387 -2.66 4.15 -3.44
N ALA A 388 -2.88 4.27 -4.75
CA ALA A 388 -4.04 4.93 -5.34
C ALA A 388 -4.32 4.37 -6.75
N ILE A 389 -5.42 4.79 -7.37
CA ILE A 389 -5.78 4.40 -8.73
C ILE A 389 -4.80 5.07 -9.71
N LEU A 390 -4.08 4.25 -10.49
CA LEU A 390 -3.33 4.72 -11.65
C LEU A 390 -4.33 4.98 -12.78
N THR A 391 -4.53 6.25 -13.15
CA THR A 391 -5.52 6.62 -14.17
C THR A 391 -5.06 6.26 -15.58
N GLU A 392 -6.01 6.16 -16.52
CA GLU A 392 -5.71 5.94 -17.95
C GLU A 392 -4.71 6.99 -18.48
N SER A 393 -4.94 8.27 -18.19
CA SER A 393 -4.10 9.38 -18.62
C SER A 393 -2.67 9.28 -18.09
N GLN A 394 -2.53 8.92 -16.81
CA GLN A 394 -1.24 8.78 -16.16
C GLN A 394 -0.48 7.54 -16.66
N SER A 395 -1.17 6.43 -16.89
CA SER A 395 -0.58 5.22 -17.48
C SER A 395 -0.03 5.48 -18.88
N LYS A 396 -0.73 6.27 -19.70
CA LYS A 396 -0.23 6.71 -21.02
C LYS A 396 0.98 7.63 -20.90
N TRP A 397 0.96 8.56 -19.94
CA TRP A 397 2.13 9.40 -19.67
C TRP A 397 3.34 8.56 -19.29
N LEU A 398 3.20 7.57 -18.41
CA LEU A 398 4.29 6.66 -18.04
C LEU A 398 4.86 5.93 -19.26
N ALA A 399 4.00 5.40 -20.14
CA ALA A 399 4.43 4.73 -21.37
C ALA A 399 5.20 5.68 -22.30
N SER A 400 4.78 6.94 -22.41
CA SER A 400 5.46 7.96 -23.22
C SER A 400 6.81 8.39 -22.61
N ALA A 401 6.83 8.62 -21.29
CA ALA A 401 7.97 9.18 -20.56
C ALA A 401 9.10 8.16 -20.36
N PHE A 402 8.76 6.92 -19.98
CA PHE A 402 9.74 5.87 -19.70
C PHE A 402 9.97 4.94 -20.90
N GLY A 403 9.04 4.90 -21.86
CA GLY A 403 9.04 3.94 -22.97
C GLY A 403 8.09 2.76 -22.73
N PRO A 404 8.09 1.74 -23.62
CA PRO A 404 7.21 0.57 -23.54
C PRO A 404 7.65 -0.40 -22.42
N VAL A 405 7.57 0.09 -21.19
CA VAL A 405 7.94 -0.60 -19.96
C VAL A 405 6.72 -1.33 -19.41
N CYS A 406 6.90 -2.52 -18.85
CA CYS A 406 5.80 -3.24 -18.22
C CYS A 406 5.24 -2.41 -17.06
N GLN A 407 3.96 -2.05 -17.13
CA GLN A 407 3.29 -1.35 -16.05
C GLN A 407 2.52 -2.36 -15.21
N ILE A 408 2.83 -2.43 -13.92
CA ILE A 408 2.09 -3.26 -12.98
C ILE A 408 1.43 -2.37 -11.93
N SER A 409 0.14 -2.13 -12.14
CA SER A 409 -0.74 -1.64 -11.10
C SER A 409 -1.15 -2.81 -10.21
N PHE A 410 -0.90 -2.70 -8.91
CA PHE A 410 -1.23 -3.75 -7.95
C PHE A 410 -2.01 -3.16 -6.77
N SER A 411 -2.95 -3.94 -6.26
CA SER A 411 -3.80 -3.52 -5.15
C SER A 411 -3.94 -4.61 -4.10
N GLY A 412 -3.96 -4.16 -2.86
CA GLY A 412 -4.12 -4.94 -1.65
C GLY A 412 -4.25 -3.94 -0.51
N GLY A 413 -3.30 -3.95 0.42
CA GLY A 413 -3.26 -2.95 1.46
C GLY A 413 -2.49 -3.37 2.70
N THR A 414 -2.63 -2.55 3.73
CA THR A 414 -2.05 -2.81 5.06
C THR A 414 -2.55 -4.13 5.63
N GLU A 415 -3.76 -4.55 5.27
CA GLU A 415 -4.40 -5.76 5.77
C GLU A 415 -3.59 -7.03 5.50
N LEU A 416 -3.04 -7.18 4.31
CA LEU A 416 -2.40 -8.42 3.90
C LEU A 416 -0.89 -8.29 3.68
N CYS A 417 -0.34 -7.06 3.67
CA CYS A 417 1.06 -6.82 3.27
C CYS A 417 1.41 -7.57 1.97
N GLY A 418 0.57 -7.37 0.97
CA GLY A 418 0.57 -8.09 -0.31
C GLY A 418 -0.62 -7.68 -1.16
N ASN A 419 -0.91 -8.44 -2.22
CA ASN A 419 -1.80 -7.99 -3.28
C ASN A 419 -2.93 -9.00 -3.57
N PHE A 420 -4.15 -8.49 -3.76
CA PHE A 420 -5.29 -9.20 -4.35
C PHE A 420 -5.24 -9.15 -5.87
N THR A 421 -4.84 -8.01 -6.42
CA THR A 421 -4.66 -7.79 -7.86
C THR A 421 -3.21 -7.48 -8.15
N ASP A 422 -2.70 -8.01 -9.26
CA ASP A 422 -1.30 -7.89 -9.60
C ASP A 422 -1.11 -7.84 -11.13
N GLY A 423 0.13 -7.90 -11.58
CA GLY A 423 0.52 -8.07 -12.96
C GLY A 423 1.82 -8.84 -13.08
N THR A 424 2.19 -9.16 -14.31
CA THR A 424 3.38 -9.93 -14.64
C THR A 424 3.91 -9.51 -16.00
N LEU A 425 5.22 -9.69 -16.22
CA LEU A 425 5.88 -9.41 -17.51
C LEU A 425 5.30 -10.26 -18.67
N ASN A 426 4.61 -11.35 -18.36
CA ASN A 426 4.06 -12.27 -19.36
C ASN A 426 2.71 -11.82 -19.96
N LEU A 427 2.06 -10.82 -19.37
CA LEU A 427 0.72 -10.42 -19.76
C LEU A 427 0.71 -8.97 -20.27
N PRO A 428 -0.13 -8.65 -21.27
CA PRO A 428 -0.31 -7.27 -21.71
C PRO A 428 -0.87 -6.41 -20.58
N ALA A 429 -0.40 -5.16 -20.49
CA ALA A 429 -0.96 -4.17 -19.59
C ALA A 429 -1.78 -3.14 -20.39
N TYR A 430 -2.93 -2.77 -19.83
CA TYR A 430 -3.86 -1.82 -20.42
C TYR A 430 -3.93 -0.56 -19.57
N ALA A 431 -4.05 0.59 -20.21
CA ALA A 431 -4.06 1.87 -19.52
C ALA A 431 -5.19 1.93 -18.47
N GLY A 432 -4.82 2.15 -17.21
CA GLY A 432 -5.76 2.31 -16.10
C GLY A 432 -6.36 1.01 -15.54
N GLU A 433 -5.88 -0.17 -15.95
CA GLU A 433 -6.37 -1.47 -15.48
C GLU A 433 -5.28 -2.26 -14.74
N MET A 434 -5.67 -3.09 -13.78
CA MET A 434 -4.78 -4.08 -13.16
C MET A 434 -4.85 -5.39 -13.93
N THR A 435 -3.69 -5.94 -14.25
CA THR A 435 -3.54 -6.99 -15.27
C THR A 435 -4.23 -8.30 -14.90
N CYS A 436 -4.12 -8.75 -13.64
CA CYS A 436 -4.59 -10.08 -13.26
C CYS A 436 -4.97 -10.21 -11.78
N LYS A 437 -5.72 -11.26 -11.45
CA LYS A 437 -5.95 -11.72 -10.07
C LYS A 437 -4.67 -12.36 -9.54
N ALA A 438 -4.22 -12.04 -8.35
CA ALA A 438 -3.00 -12.63 -7.80
C ALA A 438 -3.15 -14.15 -7.56
N LEU A 439 -2.10 -14.92 -7.85
CA LEU A 439 -2.06 -16.36 -7.56
C LEU A 439 -2.33 -16.64 -6.07
N GLY A 440 -3.15 -17.66 -5.79
CA GLY A 440 -3.56 -18.07 -4.45
C GLY A 440 -4.64 -17.18 -3.81
N MET A 441 -5.18 -16.19 -4.53
CA MET A 441 -6.23 -15.30 -4.06
C MET A 441 -7.54 -15.56 -4.82
N ASP A 442 -8.54 -16.13 -4.14
CA ASP A 442 -9.87 -16.42 -4.71
C ASP A 442 -10.76 -15.16 -4.70
N ILE A 443 -10.36 -14.16 -5.49
CA ILE A 443 -11.06 -12.89 -5.58
C ILE A 443 -12.24 -12.92 -6.55
N ASP A 444 -13.33 -12.27 -6.13
CA ASP A 444 -14.59 -12.19 -6.86
C ASP A 444 -15.21 -10.78 -6.72
N ILE A 445 -16.28 -10.53 -7.46
CA ILE A 445 -17.03 -9.26 -7.42
C ILE A 445 -18.45 -9.56 -6.97
N PHE A 446 -18.85 -9.08 -5.80
CA PHE A 446 -20.19 -9.34 -5.26
C PHE A 446 -21.11 -8.13 -5.42
N ASP A 447 -22.40 -8.39 -5.65
CA ASP A 447 -23.45 -7.39 -5.50
C ASP A 447 -23.77 -7.12 -4.01
N SER A 448 -24.78 -6.29 -3.74
CA SER A 448 -25.23 -5.98 -2.38
C SER A 448 -25.89 -7.16 -1.66
N GLU A 449 -26.32 -8.19 -2.38
CA GLU A 449 -26.91 -9.42 -1.82
C GLU A 449 -25.85 -10.51 -1.55
N GLY A 450 -24.58 -10.24 -1.87
CA GLY A 450 -23.49 -11.19 -1.70
C GLY A 450 -23.44 -12.25 -2.81
N LYS A 451 -23.98 -11.96 -4.00
CA LYS A 451 -23.93 -12.85 -5.16
C LYS A 451 -22.82 -12.42 -6.13
N PRO A 452 -22.08 -13.37 -6.74
CA PRO A 452 -21.09 -13.07 -7.76
C PRO A 452 -21.71 -12.36 -8.97
N LEU A 453 -21.03 -11.32 -9.46
CA LEU A 453 -21.39 -10.55 -10.63
C LEU A 453 -20.61 -11.01 -11.87
N PRO A 454 -21.23 -11.06 -13.06
CA PRO A 454 -20.51 -11.37 -14.28
C PRO A 454 -19.55 -10.24 -14.69
N PRO A 455 -18.53 -10.53 -15.51
CA PRO A 455 -17.63 -9.51 -16.05
C PRO A 455 -18.39 -8.37 -16.75
N GLY A 456 -17.93 -7.14 -16.54
CA GLY A 456 -18.55 -5.91 -17.02
C GLY A 456 -19.42 -5.20 -15.98
N GLN A 457 -19.81 -5.88 -14.89
CA GLN A 457 -20.56 -5.27 -13.80
C GLN A 457 -19.64 -4.86 -12.64
N SER A 458 -20.07 -3.85 -11.89
CA SER A 458 -19.33 -3.26 -10.79
C SER A 458 -19.90 -3.73 -9.45
N GLY A 459 -19.04 -4.08 -8.50
CA GLY A 459 -19.45 -4.60 -7.20
C GLY A 459 -18.33 -4.55 -6.16
N GLU A 460 -18.56 -5.19 -5.02
CA GLU A 460 -17.59 -5.28 -3.92
C GLU A 460 -16.47 -6.28 -4.27
N LEU A 461 -15.21 -5.85 -4.12
CA LEU A 461 -14.07 -6.77 -4.12
C LEU A 461 -14.14 -7.67 -2.89
N VAL A 462 -14.27 -8.97 -3.13
CA VAL A 462 -14.26 -9.99 -2.08
C VAL A 462 -13.18 -11.04 -2.31
N CYS A 463 -12.78 -11.75 -1.25
CA CYS A 463 -11.97 -12.96 -1.33
C CYS A 463 -12.70 -14.11 -0.60
N LYS A 464 -12.96 -15.21 -1.29
CA LYS A 464 -13.82 -16.30 -0.79
C LYS A 464 -13.07 -17.34 0.03
N LYS A 465 -11.77 -17.51 -0.23
CA LYS A 465 -10.92 -18.52 0.45
C LYS A 465 -9.81 -17.86 1.26
N ALA A 466 -9.44 -18.50 2.35
CA ALA A 466 -8.35 -18.05 3.20
C ALA A 466 -7.02 -18.02 2.42
N PHE A 467 -6.14 -17.12 2.82
CA PHE A 467 -4.82 -16.91 2.23
C PHE A 467 -3.77 -16.71 3.34
N PRO A 468 -2.50 -17.12 3.13
CA PRO A 468 -1.52 -17.28 4.21
C PRO A 468 -1.10 -15.99 4.91
N ASN A 469 -1.22 -14.86 4.23
CA ASN A 469 -0.88 -13.53 4.75
C ASN A 469 -2.10 -12.73 5.22
N MET A 470 -3.22 -13.40 5.52
CA MET A 470 -4.24 -12.80 6.39
C MET A 470 -3.60 -12.33 7.71
N PRO A 471 -4.07 -11.21 8.30
CA PRO A 471 -3.68 -10.83 9.64
C PRO A 471 -3.82 -12.02 10.59
N CYS A 472 -2.78 -12.33 11.35
CA CYS A 472 -2.87 -13.40 12.35
C CYS A 472 -3.75 -12.97 13.54
N ALA A 473 -3.82 -11.67 13.80
CA ALA A 473 -4.70 -11.05 14.77
C ALA A 473 -4.87 -9.54 14.48
N PHE A 474 -5.86 -8.94 15.14
CA PHE A 474 -5.80 -7.51 15.45
C PHE A 474 -5.24 -7.34 16.87
N TRP A 475 -4.35 -6.36 17.04
CA TRP A 475 -3.77 -6.01 18.32
C TRP A 475 -4.87 -5.55 19.28
N ASN A 476 -4.81 -6.01 20.54
CA ASN A 476 -5.83 -5.76 21.56
C ASN A 476 -7.26 -6.16 21.12
N ASP A 477 -7.40 -7.28 20.40
CA ASP A 477 -8.68 -7.87 19.97
C ASP A 477 -8.68 -9.40 20.22
N PRO A 478 -8.67 -9.85 21.48
CA PRO A 478 -8.46 -11.26 21.84
C PRO A 478 -9.52 -12.20 21.24
N ASP A 479 -10.77 -11.74 21.15
CA ASP A 479 -11.89 -12.52 20.59
C ASP A 479 -12.06 -12.34 19.07
N ARG A 480 -11.14 -11.60 18.43
CA ARG A 480 -11.19 -11.24 17.00
C ARG A 480 -12.48 -10.55 16.57
N LYS A 481 -13.23 -9.94 17.49
CA LYS A 481 -14.53 -9.33 17.20
C LYS A 481 -14.36 -8.16 16.23
N ARG A 482 -13.38 -7.27 16.48
CA ARG A 482 -13.13 -6.12 15.59
C ARG A 482 -12.65 -6.60 14.23
N TYR A 483 -11.85 -7.66 14.20
CA TYR A 483 -11.38 -8.27 12.97
C TYR A 483 -12.55 -8.85 12.16
N TYR A 484 -13.42 -9.64 12.80
CA TYR A 484 -14.63 -10.21 12.20
C TYR A 484 -15.56 -9.11 11.65
N ASP A 485 -15.88 -8.13 12.50
CA ASP A 485 -16.78 -7.02 12.15
C ASP A 485 -16.25 -6.22 10.96
N THR A 486 -14.92 -6.14 10.79
CA THR A 486 -14.30 -5.35 9.72
C THR A 486 -14.43 -6.02 8.35
N TYR A 487 -14.23 -7.33 8.23
CA TYR A 487 -14.13 -7.97 6.90
C TYR A 487 -15.18 -9.05 6.61
N PHE A 488 -15.85 -9.60 7.63
CA PHE A 488 -16.73 -10.77 7.45
C PHE A 488 -18.20 -10.49 7.81
N SER A 489 -18.49 -9.36 8.48
CA SER A 489 -19.86 -9.00 8.89
C SER A 489 -20.81 -8.71 7.73
N THR A 490 -20.29 -8.20 6.60
CA THR A 490 -21.13 -7.88 5.44
C THR A 490 -21.51 -9.13 4.65
N PHE A 491 -20.54 -10.02 4.41
CA PHE A 491 -20.73 -11.27 3.69
C PHE A 491 -20.16 -12.40 4.56
N PRO A 492 -21.01 -13.16 5.28
CA PRO A 492 -20.53 -14.26 6.12
C PRO A 492 -19.65 -15.22 5.34
N LYS A 493 -18.56 -15.71 5.94
CA LYS A 493 -17.59 -16.63 5.30
C LYS A 493 -16.87 -16.08 4.08
N VAL A 494 -16.91 -14.77 3.84
CA VAL A 494 -16.25 -14.12 2.71
C VAL A 494 -15.58 -12.83 3.17
N TRP A 495 -14.31 -12.66 2.82
CA TRP A 495 -13.61 -11.41 3.10
C TRP A 495 -14.12 -10.32 2.18
N ARG A 496 -14.72 -9.26 2.73
CA ARG A 496 -15.01 -8.01 2.02
C ARG A 496 -13.86 -7.03 2.21
N HIS A 497 -13.19 -6.65 1.12
CA HIS A 497 -12.02 -5.76 1.18
C HIS A 497 -12.39 -4.28 1.37
N GLY A 498 -13.57 -3.89 0.90
CA GLY A 498 -14.05 -2.50 0.94
C GLY A 498 -13.57 -1.63 -0.23
N ASP A 499 -13.15 -2.26 -1.33
CA ASP A 499 -12.96 -1.60 -2.62
C ASP A 499 -14.10 -1.97 -3.57
N PHE A 500 -14.55 -1.00 -4.36
CA PHE A 500 -15.55 -1.21 -5.40
C PHE A 500 -14.83 -1.38 -6.74
N ILE A 501 -15.07 -2.49 -7.41
CA ILE A 501 -14.30 -2.91 -8.59
C ILE A 501 -15.19 -3.41 -9.71
N ARG A 502 -14.62 -3.46 -10.92
CA ARG A 502 -15.21 -4.10 -12.09
C ARG A 502 -14.18 -4.98 -12.77
N GLN A 503 -14.59 -6.15 -13.24
CA GLN A 503 -13.78 -6.95 -14.15
C GLN A 503 -14.13 -6.61 -15.59
N ASN A 504 -13.13 -6.36 -16.43
CA ASN A 504 -13.34 -6.09 -17.84
C ASN A 504 -13.86 -7.36 -18.55
N ALA A 505 -14.95 -7.24 -19.31
CA ALA A 505 -15.56 -8.38 -19.99
C ALA A 505 -14.67 -8.99 -21.08
N GLN A 506 -13.84 -8.18 -21.74
CA GLN A 506 -12.99 -8.56 -22.86
C GLN A 506 -11.61 -9.03 -22.39
N THR A 507 -10.90 -8.17 -21.66
CA THR A 507 -9.50 -8.40 -21.26
C THR A 507 -9.36 -9.20 -19.97
N LYS A 508 -10.45 -9.36 -19.19
CA LYS A 508 -10.48 -10.02 -17.87
C LYS A 508 -9.64 -9.35 -16.78
N THR A 509 -8.99 -8.22 -17.10
CA THR A 509 -8.34 -7.30 -16.19
C THR A 509 -9.35 -6.68 -15.22
N LEU A 510 -8.83 -5.99 -14.21
CA LEU A 510 -9.63 -5.41 -13.15
C LEU A 510 -9.50 -3.88 -13.18
N VAL A 511 -10.55 -3.19 -12.73
CA VAL A 511 -10.57 -1.75 -12.54
C VAL A 511 -11.06 -1.48 -11.12
N ILE A 512 -10.27 -0.73 -10.34
CA ILE A 512 -10.72 -0.21 -9.04
C ILE A 512 -11.43 1.11 -9.33
N LEU A 513 -12.69 1.19 -8.89
CA LEU A 513 -13.56 2.34 -9.10
C LEU A 513 -13.56 3.29 -7.90
N GLY A 514 -12.99 2.84 -6.77
CA GLY A 514 -12.85 3.61 -5.54
C GLY A 514 -13.07 2.76 -4.29
N ARG A 515 -13.13 3.42 -3.13
CA ARG A 515 -13.50 2.77 -1.87
C ARG A 515 -15.00 2.56 -1.79
N SER A 516 -15.45 1.42 -1.28
CA SER A 516 -16.86 1.07 -1.17
C SER A 516 -17.68 2.02 -0.29
N ASP A 517 -17.06 2.65 0.70
CA ASP A 517 -17.66 3.68 1.56
C ASP A 517 -17.77 5.07 0.88
N GLY A 518 -16.91 5.32 -0.12
CA GLY A 518 -16.95 6.47 -1.03
C GLY A 518 -17.80 6.27 -2.29
N VAL A 519 -18.37 5.08 -2.51
CA VAL A 519 -19.28 4.80 -3.62
C VAL A 519 -20.50 5.73 -3.54
N LEU A 520 -20.84 6.29 -4.69
CA LEU A 520 -21.99 7.16 -4.89
C LEU A 520 -23.21 6.27 -5.16
N ASN A 521 -24.33 6.54 -4.50
CA ASN A 521 -25.57 5.77 -4.67
C ASN A 521 -26.82 6.64 -4.94
N PRO A 522 -26.80 7.58 -5.92
CA PRO A 522 -27.98 8.37 -6.23
C PRO A 522 -29.10 7.48 -6.76
N SER A 523 -30.26 7.53 -6.10
CA SER A 523 -31.47 6.81 -6.48
C SER A 523 -31.26 5.29 -6.71
N GLY A 524 -30.41 4.68 -5.88
CA GLY A 524 -30.19 3.23 -5.88
C GLY A 524 -29.20 2.70 -6.93
N ILE A 525 -28.53 3.57 -7.70
CA ILE A 525 -27.43 3.16 -8.59
C ILE A 525 -26.09 3.42 -7.92
N ARG A 526 -25.36 2.34 -7.62
CA ARG A 526 -24.00 2.38 -7.07
C ARG A 526 -22.96 2.52 -8.17
N PHE A 527 -22.13 3.55 -8.10
CA PHE A 527 -20.97 3.73 -8.98
C PHE A 527 -19.79 4.39 -8.26
N GLY A 528 -18.58 4.16 -8.78
CA GLY A 528 -17.37 4.70 -8.18
C GLY A 528 -17.04 6.12 -8.66
N THR A 529 -16.42 6.90 -7.80
CA THR A 529 -15.99 8.27 -8.11
C THR A 529 -14.94 8.32 -9.24
N ALA A 530 -14.15 7.25 -9.40
CA ALA A 530 -13.13 7.15 -10.45
C ALA A 530 -13.68 7.21 -11.87
N GLU A 531 -14.92 6.75 -12.09
CA GLU A 531 -15.56 6.83 -13.42
C GLU A 531 -15.83 8.29 -13.81
N ILE A 532 -16.19 9.13 -12.84
CA ILE A 532 -16.37 10.58 -13.04
C ILE A 532 -15.02 11.26 -13.23
N TYR A 533 -14.02 10.94 -12.39
CA TYR A 533 -12.68 11.52 -12.50
C TYR A 533 -12.05 11.26 -13.86
N SER A 534 -12.15 10.03 -14.37
CA SER A 534 -11.60 9.66 -15.67
C SER A 534 -12.19 10.50 -16.80
N ILE A 535 -13.49 10.82 -16.75
CA ILE A 535 -14.15 11.65 -17.78
C ILE A 535 -13.70 13.09 -17.68
N VAL A 536 -13.63 13.63 -16.45
CA VAL A 536 -13.18 15.00 -16.19
C VAL A 536 -11.74 15.18 -16.65
N GLU A 537 -10.84 14.29 -16.23
CA GLU A 537 -9.43 14.33 -16.61
C GLU A 537 -9.23 14.15 -18.11
N ARG A 538 -9.95 13.23 -18.75
CA ARG A 538 -9.76 12.94 -20.17
C ARG A 538 -10.25 14.06 -21.09
N ASN A 539 -11.42 14.62 -20.80
CA ASN A 539 -12.11 15.52 -21.74
C ASN A 539 -11.97 17.00 -21.36
N PHE A 540 -11.63 17.29 -20.11
CA PHE A 540 -11.62 18.66 -19.57
C PHE A 540 -10.32 19.04 -18.88
N ALA A 541 -9.23 18.25 -19.00
CA ALA A 541 -7.91 18.62 -18.49
C ALA A 541 -7.34 19.90 -19.12
N GLY A 542 -7.96 20.44 -20.18
CA GLY A 542 -7.67 21.77 -20.70
C GLY A 542 -7.97 22.86 -19.69
N GLN A 543 -9.16 22.82 -19.08
CA GLN A 543 -9.71 23.84 -18.18
C GLN A 543 -9.74 23.43 -16.69
N ILE A 544 -9.78 22.14 -16.40
CA ILE A 544 -9.87 21.59 -15.05
C ILE A 544 -8.51 21.04 -14.63
N GLN A 545 -8.00 21.54 -13.52
CA GLN A 545 -6.75 21.10 -12.90
C GLN A 545 -6.95 19.82 -12.08
N ASP A 546 -8.05 19.73 -11.32
CA ASP A 546 -8.35 18.62 -10.42
C ASP A 546 -9.85 18.55 -10.12
N SER A 547 -10.35 17.42 -9.62
CA SER A 547 -11.75 17.27 -9.22
C SER A 547 -11.95 16.29 -8.06
N ILE A 548 -12.98 16.48 -7.24
CA ILE A 548 -13.39 15.51 -6.20
C ILE A 548 -14.91 15.34 -6.25
N CYS A 549 -15.35 14.10 -6.25
CA CYS A 549 -16.74 13.70 -6.40
C CYS A 549 -17.16 13.00 -5.12
N VAL A 550 -18.26 13.46 -4.53
CA VAL A 550 -18.74 12.98 -3.24
C VAL A 550 -20.24 13.01 -3.20
N SER A 551 -20.82 12.17 -2.37
CA SER A 551 -22.25 12.21 -2.12
C SER A 551 -22.62 12.98 -0.86
N GLN A 552 -23.88 13.38 -0.82
CA GLN A 552 -24.55 14.01 0.30
C GLN A 552 -25.87 13.27 0.55
N GLN A 553 -26.03 12.79 1.78
CA GLN A 553 -27.27 12.19 2.28
C GLN A 553 -27.52 12.69 3.71
N ARG A 554 -28.32 13.74 3.86
CA ARG A 554 -28.73 14.25 5.18
C ARG A 554 -29.94 13.45 5.69
N PRO A 555 -30.25 13.48 7.01
CA PRO A 555 -31.46 12.84 7.54
C PRO A 555 -32.77 13.31 6.88
N LYS A 556 -32.78 14.54 6.36
CA LYS A 556 -33.92 15.14 5.65
C LYS A 556 -33.97 14.84 4.15
N ASP A 557 -32.91 14.27 3.58
CA ASP A 557 -32.83 14.01 2.14
C ASP A 557 -33.50 12.66 1.84
N GLU A 558 -34.38 12.59 0.84
CA GLU A 558 -35.03 11.34 0.43
C GLU A 558 -34.12 10.44 -0.41
N VAL A 559 -33.18 11.04 -1.16
CA VAL A 559 -32.25 10.35 -2.05
C VAL A 559 -30.85 10.95 -1.96
N GLU A 560 -29.86 10.12 -2.25
CA GLU A 560 -28.47 10.52 -2.23
C GLU A 560 -28.18 11.46 -3.40
N ARG A 561 -27.52 12.58 -3.11
CA ARG A 561 -27.20 13.61 -4.09
C ARG A 561 -25.70 13.62 -4.34
N VAL A 562 -25.29 13.83 -5.58
CA VAL A 562 -23.88 13.80 -5.98
C VAL A 562 -23.37 15.22 -6.25
N PHE A 563 -22.21 15.54 -5.67
CA PHE A 563 -21.46 16.76 -5.93
C PHE A 563 -20.17 16.42 -6.66
N LEU A 564 -19.85 17.23 -7.66
CA LEU A 564 -18.53 17.26 -8.30
C LEU A 564 -17.91 18.63 -8.05
N PHE A 565 -16.95 18.69 -7.15
CA PHE A 565 -16.14 19.89 -6.95
C PHE A 565 -14.97 19.86 -7.94
N VAL A 566 -14.74 20.96 -8.64
CA VAL A 566 -13.68 21.11 -9.63
C VAL A 566 -12.75 22.24 -9.26
N ARG A 567 -11.45 21.99 -9.35
CA ARG A 567 -10.42 23.03 -9.32
C ARG A 567 -10.06 23.36 -10.75
N LEU A 568 -10.31 24.61 -11.15
CA LEU A 568 -10.03 25.09 -12.49
C LEU A 568 -8.55 25.51 -12.61
N LYS A 569 -8.04 25.55 -13.84
CA LYS A 569 -6.73 26.16 -14.09
C LYS A 569 -6.79 27.67 -13.94
N GLU A 570 -5.62 28.27 -13.77
CA GLU A 570 -5.49 29.72 -13.65
C GLU A 570 -6.06 30.43 -14.89
N GLY A 571 -6.95 31.40 -14.65
CA GLY A 571 -7.65 32.15 -15.71
C GLY A 571 -8.97 31.52 -16.19
N ASP A 572 -9.20 30.23 -15.93
CA ASP A 572 -10.45 29.55 -16.29
C ASP A 572 -11.57 29.78 -15.27
N ARG A 573 -12.82 29.63 -15.73
CA ARG A 573 -14.04 29.76 -14.91
C ARG A 573 -15.02 28.64 -15.23
N LEU A 574 -15.79 28.21 -14.22
CA LEU A 574 -16.90 27.28 -14.43
C LEU A 574 -18.07 28.03 -15.07
N SER A 575 -17.98 28.21 -16.39
CA SER A 575 -19.05 28.83 -17.18
C SER A 575 -20.25 27.91 -17.31
N PRO A 576 -21.46 28.43 -17.60
CA PRO A 576 -22.62 27.60 -17.92
C PRO A 576 -22.37 26.63 -19.07
N SER A 577 -21.55 27.02 -20.06
CA SER A 577 -21.19 26.14 -21.18
C SER A 577 -20.28 24.99 -20.75
N LEU A 578 -19.32 25.23 -19.84
CA LEU A 578 -18.45 24.18 -19.31
C LEU A 578 -19.24 23.21 -18.41
N ASP A 579 -20.12 23.72 -17.55
CA ASP A 579 -21.01 22.90 -16.72
C ASP A 579 -21.86 21.94 -17.60
N ILE A 580 -22.55 22.48 -18.61
CA ILE A 580 -23.35 21.68 -19.57
C ILE A 580 -22.47 20.64 -20.27
N ALA A 581 -21.29 21.03 -20.75
CA ALA A 581 -20.40 20.11 -21.44
C ALA A 581 -19.95 18.95 -20.54
N ILE A 582 -19.63 19.21 -19.26
CA ILE A 582 -19.27 18.16 -18.30
C ILE A 582 -20.44 17.20 -18.08
N ARG A 583 -21.65 17.74 -17.85
CA ARG A 583 -22.86 16.92 -17.64
C ARG A 583 -23.18 16.05 -18.84
N ASP A 584 -23.15 16.63 -20.04
CA ASP A 584 -23.44 15.93 -21.29
C ASP A 584 -22.41 14.82 -21.56
N GLN A 585 -21.13 15.09 -21.29
CA GLN A 585 -20.09 14.09 -21.47
C GLN A 585 -20.22 12.93 -20.48
N ILE A 586 -20.53 13.21 -19.20
CA ILE A 586 -20.81 12.16 -18.20
C ILE A 586 -22.04 11.33 -18.59
N ALA A 587 -23.10 11.98 -19.05
CA ALA A 587 -24.33 11.29 -19.48
C ALA A 587 -24.09 10.38 -20.69
N LYS A 588 -23.24 10.83 -21.61
CA LYS A 588 -22.87 10.12 -22.85
C LYS A 588 -21.97 8.92 -22.60
N ASP A 589 -20.91 9.09 -21.80
CA ASP A 589 -19.90 8.04 -21.59
C ASP A 589 -20.32 7.02 -20.52
N LEU A 590 -21.20 7.42 -19.59
CA LEU A 590 -21.75 6.56 -18.54
C LEU A 590 -23.28 6.45 -18.66
N SER A 591 -24.02 7.27 -17.91
CA SER A 591 -25.48 7.34 -17.96
C SER A 591 -25.98 8.64 -17.34
N ARG A 592 -27.24 9.01 -17.59
CA ARG A 592 -27.88 10.18 -16.95
C ARG A 592 -27.89 10.10 -15.42
N ARG A 593 -27.81 8.89 -14.83
CA ARG A 593 -27.79 8.70 -13.37
C ARG A 593 -26.42 8.96 -12.75
N HIS A 594 -25.36 9.01 -13.56
CA HIS A 594 -24.01 9.37 -13.12
C HIS A 594 -23.79 10.88 -13.07
N VAL A 595 -24.68 11.67 -13.67
CA VAL A 595 -24.53 13.13 -13.75
C VAL A 595 -24.65 13.74 -12.35
N PRO A 596 -23.60 14.42 -11.84
CA PRO A 596 -23.66 15.07 -10.53
C PRO A 596 -24.82 16.06 -10.47
N GLN A 597 -25.52 16.13 -9.34
CA GLN A 597 -26.56 17.15 -9.16
C GLN A 597 -25.95 18.55 -9.12
N TYR A 598 -24.80 18.69 -8.46
CA TYR A 598 -24.08 19.94 -8.34
C TYR A 598 -22.66 19.81 -8.92
N ILE A 599 -22.26 20.79 -9.71
CA ILE A 599 -20.86 20.98 -10.13
C ILE A 599 -20.43 22.33 -9.59
N VAL A 600 -19.35 22.37 -8.81
CA VAL A 600 -18.98 23.54 -8.01
C VAL A 600 -17.48 23.82 -8.17
N ALA A 601 -17.12 25.07 -8.42
CA ALA A 601 -15.72 25.46 -8.50
C ALA A 601 -15.14 25.70 -7.09
N MET A 602 -13.96 25.14 -6.82
CA MET A 602 -13.25 25.30 -5.55
C MET A 602 -11.79 25.72 -5.78
N GLN A 603 -11.26 26.54 -4.87
CA GLN A 603 -9.85 26.94 -4.89
C GLN A 603 -8.93 25.79 -4.46
N GLU A 604 -9.34 25.03 -3.45
CA GLU A 604 -8.57 23.91 -2.90
C GLU A 604 -9.46 22.69 -2.70
N LEU A 605 -8.93 21.51 -3.06
CA LEU A 605 -9.58 20.21 -2.83
C LEU A 605 -8.96 19.52 -1.61
N PRO A 606 -9.75 18.76 -0.81
CA PRO A 606 -9.27 18.19 0.44
C PRO A 606 -8.47 16.90 0.17
N TYR A 607 -7.21 16.92 0.60
CA TYR A 607 -6.28 15.79 0.54
C TYR A 607 -5.74 15.50 1.94
N ASN A 608 -5.46 14.24 2.25
CA ASN A 608 -4.68 13.93 3.45
C ASN A 608 -3.19 14.24 3.23
N VAL A 609 -2.42 14.16 4.32
CA VAL A 609 -0.95 14.30 4.29
C VAL A 609 -0.27 13.38 3.26
N ASN A 610 -0.90 12.24 2.96
CA ASN A 610 -0.42 11.24 2.02
C ASN A 610 -0.85 11.50 0.57
N GLY A 611 -1.64 12.54 0.32
CA GLY A 611 -2.10 12.90 -1.01
C GLY A 611 -3.26 12.09 -1.56
N LYS A 612 -4.01 11.42 -0.69
CA LYS A 612 -5.27 10.75 -1.03
C LYS A 612 -6.42 11.75 -0.87
N LYS A 613 -7.32 11.81 -1.86
CA LYS A 613 -8.56 12.60 -1.80
C LYS A 613 -9.35 12.23 -0.56
N LEU A 614 -9.83 13.22 0.20
CA LEU A 614 -10.62 13.01 1.42
C LEU A 614 -12.12 12.87 1.09
N GLU A 615 -12.49 11.89 0.26
CA GLU A 615 -13.88 11.68 -0.17
C GLU A 615 -14.81 11.37 1.01
N ILE A 616 -14.40 10.48 1.92
CA ILE A 616 -15.21 10.07 3.06
C ILE A 616 -15.35 11.22 4.07
N PRO A 617 -14.27 11.93 4.50
CA PRO A 617 -14.46 13.08 5.37
C PRO A 617 -15.28 14.20 4.74
N LEU A 618 -15.10 14.47 3.45
CA LEU A 618 -15.90 15.47 2.76
C LEU A 618 -17.38 15.06 2.69
N LYS A 619 -17.69 13.80 2.36
CA LYS A 619 -19.06 13.24 2.46
C LYS A 619 -19.66 13.43 3.85
N GLY A 620 -18.85 13.23 4.90
CA GLY A 620 -19.24 13.48 6.30
C GLY A 620 -19.61 14.94 6.55
N VAL A 621 -18.79 15.90 6.09
CA VAL A 621 -19.10 17.34 6.18
C VAL A 621 -20.38 17.69 5.42
N LEU A 622 -20.54 17.20 4.19
CA LEU A 622 -21.72 17.49 3.40
C LEU A 622 -22.99 16.88 4.01
N SER A 623 -22.90 15.70 4.61
CA SER A 623 -24.07 14.96 5.11
C SER A 623 -24.45 15.34 6.55
N SER A 624 -23.47 15.69 7.39
CA SER A 624 -23.67 15.91 8.83
C SER A 624 -23.19 17.29 9.32
N GLY A 625 -22.68 18.14 8.42
CA GLY A 625 -22.36 19.53 8.72
C GLY A 625 -21.31 19.70 9.82
N LYS A 626 -21.57 20.66 10.73
CA LYS A 626 -20.63 21.01 11.83
C LYS A 626 -20.44 19.86 12.81
N GLU A 627 -21.45 19.00 12.97
CA GLU A 627 -21.39 17.87 13.91
C GLU A 627 -20.28 16.89 13.52
N TYR A 628 -20.12 16.64 12.20
CA TYR A 628 -19.02 15.82 11.71
C TYR A 628 -17.66 16.40 12.06
N LEU A 629 -17.44 17.70 11.83
CA LEU A 629 -16.16 18.34 12.11
C LEU A 629 -15.81 18.35 13.60
N ALA A 630 -16.83 18.51 14.46
CA ALA A 630 -16.68 18.44 15.91
C ALA A 630 -16.24 17.05 16.39
N GLN A 631 -16.74 15.99 15.76
CA GLN A 631 -16.42 14.60 16.10
C GLN A 631 -15.21 14.04 15.33
N SER A 632 -14.86 14.67 14.20
CA SER A 632 -13.81 14.22 13.30
C SER A 632 -12.46 14.23 14.00
N ARG A 633 -11.67 13.18 13.75
CA ARG A 633 -10.29 13.04 14.23
C ARG A 633 -9.26 13.45 13.17
N SER A 634 -9.69 14.08 12.07
CA SER A 634 -8.77 14.58 11.03
C SER A 634 -7.77 15.59 11.61
N PRO A 635 -6.51 15.61 11.13
CA PRO A 635 -5.54 16.65 11.41
C PRO A 635 -6.10 18.06 11.21
N ALA A 636 -5.56 19.05 11.93
CA ALA A 636 -6.05 20.43 11.89
C ALA A 636 -6.02 21.05 10.48
N GLU A 637 -4.97 20.79 9.71
CA GLU A 637 -4.83 21.25 8.33
C GLU A 637 -5.91 20.64 7.42
N GLU A 638 -6.17 19.34 7.56
CA GLU A 638 -7.24 18.66 6.82
C GLU A 638 -8.62 19.20 7.21
N LYS A 639 -8.85 19.49 8.50
CA LYS A 639 -10.09 20.11 8.99
C LYS A 639 -10.30 21.51 8.43
N ALA A 640 -9.25 22.34 8.37
CA ALA A 640 -9.34 23.70 7.84
C ALA A 640 -9.81 23.71 6.37
N VAL A 641 -9.27 22.80 5.54
CA VAL A 641 -9.75 22.66 4.15
C VAL A 641 -11.19 22.16 4.13
N LEU A 642 -11.54 21.15 4.94
CA LEU A 642 -12.91 20.61 5.03
C LEU A 642 -13.94 21.62 5.53
N GLU A 643 -13.57 22.55 6.41
CA GLU A 643 -14.43 23.64 6.90
C GLU A 643 -14.90 24.56 5.77
N SER A 644 -14.08 24.77 4.73
CA SER A 644 -14.47 25.57 3.56
C SER A 644 -15.64 24.95 2.78
N TYR A 645 -15.92 23.66 2.98
CA TYR A 645 -17.03 22.94 2.33
C TYR A 645 -18.32 22.95 3.15
N LEU A 646 -18.28 23.41 4.39
CA LEU A 646 -19.43 23.43 5.29
C LEU A 646 -20.66 24.15 4.72
N PRO A 647 -20.54 25.26 3.96
CA PRO A 647 -21.70 25.91 3.35
C PRO A 647 -22.50 24.97 2.43
N TYR A 648 -21.85 24.00 1.79
CA TYR A 648 -22.52 23.04 0.90
C TYR A 648 -23.31 21.95 1.64
N HIS A 649 -23.18 21.85 2.97
CA HIS A 649 -24.11 21.05 3.79
C HIS A 649 -25.56 21.51 3.58
N GLU A 650 -25.78 22.82 3.45
CA GLU A 650 -27.07 23.40 3.10
C GLU A 650 -26.96 24.16 1.79
N VAL A 651 -26.54 23.45 0.74
CA VAL A 651 -26.37 24.00 -0.62
C VAL A 651 -27.59 24.79 -1.11
N GLU A 652 -28.79 24.45 -0.66
CA GLU A 652 -30.02 25.16 -1.03
C GLU A 652 -30.02 26.61 -0.56
N LYS A 653 -29.41 26.89 0.60
CA LYS A 653 -29.26 28.26 1.11
C LYS A 653 -28.28 29.09 0.29
N LEU A 654 -27.32 28.44 -0.36
CA LEU A 654 -26.40 29.08 -1.30
C LEU A 654 -27.07 29.37 -2.64
N LEU A 655 -28.03 28.54 -3.05
CA LEU A 655 -28.73 28.64 -4.33
C LEU A 655 -29.97 29.56 -4.28
N GLY A 656 -30.45 29.91 -3.08
CA GLY A 656 -31.64 30.74 -2.85
C GLY A 656 -32.95 29.96 -3.01
N GLU A 657 -33.95 30.27 -2.17
CA GLU A 657 -35.29 29.68 -2.26
C GLU A 657 -35.96 30.11 -3.57
N GLY A 658 -35.98 29.23 -4.59
CA GLY A 658 -36.83 29.41 -5.76
C GLY A 658 -36.27 29.10 -7.15
N THR A 659 -35.20 28.31 -7.34
CA THR A 659 -34.80 27.88 -8.69
C THR A 659 -34.64 26.36 -8.81
N GLY A 660 -35.48 25.76 -9.65
CA GLY A 660 -35.28 24.42 -10.23
C GLY A 660 -34.02 24.36 -11.12
N PRO A 661 -33.75 23.22 -11.77
CA PRO A 661 -32.39 22.85 -12.12
C PRO A 661 -31.77 23.81 -13.16
N VAL A 662 -30.50 24.14 -12.89
CA VAL A 662 -29.53 24.91 -13.69
C VAL A 662 -29.61 26.44 -13.54
N LYS A 663 -28.66 27.02 -12.80
CA LYS A 663 -27.56 27.85 -13.36
C LYS A 663 -26.60 28.30 -12.26
N ALA A 664 -25.31 28.12 -12.56
CA ALA A 664 -24.16 28.68 -11.86
C ALA A 664 -24.43 30.05 -11.23
N LYS A 665 -24.29 30.13 -9.91
CA LYS A 665 -23.84 31.31 -9.15
C LYS A 665 -23.28 30.84 -7.81
N LEU A 666 -22.01 30.43 -7.83
CA LEU A 666 -20.91 30.99 -7.05
C LEU A 666 -19.60 30.35 -7.52
#